data_AF-A0A9W8KKT3-F1
#
_entry.id   AF-A0A9W8KKT3-F1
#
_cell.length_a   1.000
_cell.length_b   1.000
_cell.length_c   1.000
_cell.angle_alpha   90.00
_cell.angle_beta   90.00
_cell.angle_gamma   90.00
#
_symmetry.space_group_name_H-M   'P 1'
#
loop_
_entity.id
_entity.type
_entity.pdbx_description
1 polymer ?
#
loop_
_entity_poly.entity_id
_entity_poly.type
_entity_poly.pdbx_seq_one_letter_code
_entity_poly.pdbx_strand_id
1 'polypeptide(L)'
;MADVAVDNSMLPAEATDSPIWKHLQRRGRVDINDSYSNGVAPLNIYYEIYGSGTERIVFVNGMRADHQMWESNIEQFLKLGNYECLVYDHRSTGHSDPGKGLFSFTSSGLASDLKKLMNALKWSKANIVSVSMGGIIALEFACNSSEMVKTLTLGATTPGIYIPPLTSIVDTLRIVFSQTKKQQLTNICLSSYTREHLESPAPGDSGCSNMLDYYLATAKRKAKYRPRWKNSTAFGQLLSVFRHRVSPFRLVNLGTELPNKQVLIVVGAKDRIIDPRDSAYLADCIGRQKVIFESFDNAEHAIYIQESERFVRTVSVLPFCFTARVDVHWEVVSFMLNRDGNTTRTTYGVNGKSPIPPVYINSGDTLALHVQNSLNEPTGIHFHGMFQENTPYYDGSDMVTQCGIPPGANFTYYITPQQEGTYWIHSHYHHQNSDGLRTPFIIRDSSPIAEYDDDILFSLEDWYPVEFSERVNDILRPGVPFPPSPEYPYGLINGYNGNDTTPIQFSPGKKYRIRVVNMGTTEWFKFSLPGHKMQIIEVEGERTVPYNASGVDVGPGQRYSMLVEAKDTDDFNYIYNATLYADFIAGAPGQNPRYYFGSVEYKKGAPVKVPAVTDDSDIDGTKDINLSPYDGEPLLEPVTKNLLFNFTTKILSDNITHAMLGNHPYSQVSVPTIYTALTMGSLATNPDVYGAQTQAQVLDYNDIVEIELRATAPLDHTFHLHGHKFQIVEYGPSPDAPASKTKNISVRRAKGSPIKRDTLTIRGWEYIKVRFRANNPGVWMFHCHMDVHFYMGLAVTFVEAPLELQKKITVPDALNQLCYSQGIKTYGNGAGNDGLNMTGLPFMPT
;
A
#
# COMPACT_ATOMS: atom_id res chain seq x y z
N MET A 1 -22.92 27.81 -12.21
CA MET A 1 -23.77 28.52 -11.23
C MET A 1 -25.21 28.44 -11.70
N ALA A 2 -26.07 27.94 -10.82
CA ALA A 2 -27.50 28.19 -10.76
C ALA A 2 -27.77 28.00 -9.26
N ASP A 3 -27.78 29.11 -8.54
CA ASP A 3 -27.85 29.14 -7.08
C ASP A 3 -29.20 28.59 -6.63
N VAL A 4 -29.19 27.44 -5.95
CA VAL A 4 -30.33 27.02 -5.15
C VAL A 4 -30.41 28.02 -4.00
N ALA A 5 -31.37 28.93 -4.07
CA ALA A 5 -31.56 30.01 -3.12
C ALA A 5 -31.53 29.51 -1.67
N VAL A 6 -30.70 30.14 -0.85
CA VAL A 6 -30.68 29.96 0.60
C VAL A 6 -31.94 30.63 1.16
N ASP A 7 -32.93 29.84 1.58
CA ASP A 7 -34.10 30.36 2.28
C ASP A 7 -33.76 30.65 3.75
N ASN A 8 -33.38 31.89 4.02
CA ASN A 8 -33.13 32.40 5.37
C ASN A 8 -34.40 32.77 6.14
N SER A 9 -35.61 32.65 5.54
CA SER A 9 -36.87 33.10 6.17
C SER A 9 -37.42 32.15 7.25
N MET A 10 -36.84 30.96 7.39
CA MET A 10 -37.23 29.94 8.38
C MET A 10 -36.33 29.91 9.63
N LEU A 11 -35.70 31.02 10.02
CA LEU A 11 -34.95 31.13 11.28
C LEU A 11 -35.90 31.41 12.46
N PRO A 12 -36.15 30.48 13.42
CA PRO A 12 -36.44 30.92 14.77
C PRO A 12 -35.14 31.53 15.32
N ALA A 13 -35.19 32.78 15.77
CA ALA A 13 -34.07 33.54 16.34
C ALA A 13 -33.46 32.93 17.64
N GLU A 14 -33.89 31.73 18.05
CA GLU A 14 -33.56 31.07 19.33
C GLU A 14 -32.99 29.64 19.14
N ALA A 15 -32.59 29.24 17.94
CA ALA A 15 -31.92 27.95 17.67
C ALA A 15 -30.42 27.93 18.08
N THR A 16 -29.95 28.94 18.80
CA THR A 16 -28.53 29.25 19.09
C THR A 16 -27.89 28.41 20.20
N ASP A 17 -28.62 27.50 20.84
CA ASP A 17 -28.11 26.75 22.01
C ASP A 17 -27.31 25.49 21.67
N SER A 18 -27.27 25.08 20.39
CA SER A 18 -26.57 23.87 19.98
C SER A 18 -25.14 24.17 19.48
N PRO A 19 -24.12 23.44 19.98
CA PRO A 19 -22.70 23.75 19.73
C PRO A 19 -22.28 23.58 18.27
N ILE A 20 -23.06 22.86 17.45
CA ILE A 20 -22.75 22.63 16.03
C ILE A 20 -23.23 23.75 15.10
N TRP A 21 -24.13 24.64 15.55
CA TRP A 21 -24.68 25.71 14.69
C TRP A 21 -23.63 26.64 14.13
N LYS A 22 -22.57 26.93 14.90
CA LYS A 22 -21.44 27.74 14.45
C LYS A 22 -20.69 27.15 13.26
N HIS A 23 -20.91 25.87 12.96
CA HIS A 23 -20.30 25.15 11.84
C HIS A 23 -21.25 24.93 10.66
N LEU A 24 -22.52 25.37 10.73
CA LEU A 24 -23.49 25.23 9.65
C LEU A 24 -23.02 26.02 8.42
N GLN A 25 -22.82 25.33 7.29
CA GLN A 25 -22.44 25.95 6.02
C GLN A 25 -23.66 26.22 5.14
N ARG A 26 -24.59 25.26 5.08
CA ARG A 26 -25.74 25.32 4.17
C ARG A 26 -26.91 24.55 4.75
N ARG A 27 -28.12 25.05 4.52
CA ARG A 27 -29.37 24.30 4.75
C ARG A 27 -30.40 24.67 3.69
N GLY A 28 -31.40 23.82 3.49
CA GLY A 28 -32.46 24.12 2.55
C GLY A 28 -33.38 22.95 2.29
N ARG A 29 -34.15 23.08 1.22
CA ARG A 29 -35.11 22.10 0.73
C ARG A 29 -34.82 21.79 -0.74
N VAL A 30 -34.79 20.52 -1.09
CA VAL A 30 -34.56 20.04 -2.46
C VAL A 30 -35.81 19.32 -2.95
N ASP A 31 -36.38 19.76 -4.07
CA ASP A 31 -37.41 18.99 -4.77
C ASP A 31 -36.77 17.78 -5.45
N ILE A 32 -37.26 16.59 -5.09
CA ILE A 32 -36.74 15.30 -5.58
C ILE A 32 -37.71 14.62 -6.57
N ASN A 33 -38.70 15.34 -7.10
CA ASN A 33 -39.54 14.85 -8.19
C ASN A 33 -38.80 14.87 -9.54
N ASP A 34 -39.12 13.91 -10.42
CA ASP A 34 -38.53 13.87 -11.77
C ASP A 34 -39.18 14.93 -12.66
N SER A 35 -38.39 15.55 -13.54
CA SER A 35 -38.76 16.67 -14.42
C SER A 35 -39.95 16.40 -15.38
N TYR A 36 -40.41 15.15 -15.47
CA TYR A 36 -41.55 14.73 -16.29
C TYR A 36 -42.89 14.65 -15.53
N SER A 37 -42.91 14.96 -14.24
CA SER A 37 -44.10 14.81 -13.38
C SER A 37 -45.02 16.04 -13.35
N ASN A 38 -45.43 16.51 -14.52
CA ASN A 38 -46.38 17.62 -14.66
C ASN A 38 -47.69 17.31 -13.90
N GLY A 39 -47.99 18.11 -12.87
CA GLY A 39 -49.22 18.02 -12.06
C GLY A 39 -49.09 17.36 -10.68
N VAL A 40 -47.89 16.90 -10.29
CA VAL A 40 -47.65 16.34 -8.94
C VAL A 40 -47.07 17.43 -8.02
N ALA A 41 -47.75 17.73 -6.90
CA ALA A 41 -47.20 18.63 -5.87
C ALA A 41 -45.74 18.26 -5.49
N PRO A 42 -44.84 19.24 -5.33
CA PRO A 42 -43.42 19.01 -5.07
C PRO A 42 -43.20 18.21 -3.78
N LEU A 43 -42.21 17.32 -3.76
CA LEU A 43 -41.78 16.60 -2.56
C LEU A 43 -40.40 17.15 -2.18
N ASN A 44 -40.38 18.13 -1.28
CA ASN A 44 -39.13 18.73 -0.84
C ASN A 44 -38.50 17.98 0.34
N ILE A 45 -37.24 17.60 0.20
CA ILE A 45 -36.41 17.02 1.27
C ILE A 45 -35.58 18.11 1.93
N TYR A 46 -35.72 18.26 3.24
CA TYR A 46 -34.92 19.18 4.04
C TYR A 46 -33.55 18.59 4.36
N TYR A 47 -32.52 19.43 4.32
CA TYR A 47 -31.15 19.05 4.64
C TYR A 47 -30.36 20.18 5.30
N GLU A 48 -29.29 19.80 6.00
CA GLU A 48 -28.27 20.68 6.57
C GLU A 48 -26.87 20.11 6.30
N ILE A 49 -25.90 21.00 6.04
CA ILE A 49 -24.49 20.68 5.82
C ILE A 49 -23.66 21.45 6.85
N TYR A 50 -22.87 20.71 7.62
CA TYR A 50 -21.99 21.23 8.66
C TYR A 50 -20.52 20.97 8.31
N GLY A 51 -19.64 21.92 8.66
CA GLY A 51 -18.21 21.80 8.40
C GLY A 51 -17.83 22.04 6.94
N SER A 52 -16.54 22.21 6.69
CA SER A 52 -15.98 22.55 5.37
C SER A 52 -14.80 21.63 4.99
N GLY A 53 -14.74 20.45 5.58
CA GLY A 53 -13.69 19.47 5.33
C GLY A 53 -13.78 18.81 3.94
N THR A 54 -12.73 18.10 3.55
CA THR A 54 -12.67 17.39 2.27
C THR A 54 -13.40 16.05 2.29
N GLU A 55 -13.57 15.44 3.46
CA GLU A 55 -14.24 14.17 3.64
C GLU A 55 -15.75 14.35 3.82
N ARG A 56 -16.51 13.98 2.79
CA ARG A 56 -17.97 14.06 2.81
C ARG A 56 -18.58 12.87 3.53
N ILE A 57 -19.47 13.14 4.48
CA ILE A 57 -20.21 12.11 5.23
C ILE A 57 -21.71 12.41 5.18
N VAL A 58 -22.51 11.40 4.90
CA VAL A 58 -23.98 11.49 4.88
C VAL A 58 -24.55 10.61 5.98
N PHE A 59 -25.36 11.19 6.85
CA PHE A 59 -26.03 10.47 7.92
C PHE A 59 -27.48 10.11 7.53
N VAL A 60 -27.83 8.84 7.70
CA VAL A 60 -29.15 8.28 7.33
C VAL A 60 -29.91 7.89 8.59
N ASN A 61 -31.03 8.58 8.83
CA ASN A 61 -31.76 8.49 10.10
C ASN A 61 -32.49 7.16 10.30
N GLY A 62 -32.62 6.75 11.55
CA GLY A 62 -33.48 5.66 12.00
C GLY A 62 -34.98 5.99 11.91
N MET A 63 -35.80 4.99 12.23
CA MET A 63 -37.27 5.13 12.20
C MET A 63 -37.73 6.22 13.18
N ARG A 64 -38.63 7.11 12.72
CA ARG A 64 -39.20 8.24 13.48
C ARG A 64 -38.19 9.27 14.02
N ALA A 65 -36.96 9.25 13.53
CA ALA A 65 -35.96 10.26 13.83
C ALA A 65 -35.86 11.30 12.70
N ASP A 66 -35.47 12.52 13.08
CA ASP A 66 -35.09 13.61 12.19
C ASP A 66 -33.56 13.80 12.24
N HIS A 67 -33.04 14.67 11.37
CA HIS A 67 -31.61 14.97 11.22
C HIS A 67 -30.91 15.30 12.55
N GLN A 68 -31.63 15.86 13.53
CA GLN A 68 -31.09 16.25 14.85
C GLN A 68 -30.65 15.06 15.72
N MET A 69 -30.92 13.81 15.32
CA MET A 69 -30.43 12.64 16.04
C MET A 69 -28.90 12.51 16.02
N TRP A 70 -28.24 13.08 15.00
CA TRP A 70 -26.79 12.93 14.77
C TRP A 70 -25.94 14.04 15.40
N GLU A 71 -26.57 15.00 16.08
CA GLU A 71 -25.91 16.22 16.58
C GLU A 71 -24.62 15.94 17.37
N SER A 72 -24.63 14.98 18.29
CA SER A 72 -23.45 14.61 19.08
C SER A 72 -22.34 13.99 18.24
N ASN A 73 -22.69 13.18 17.22
CA ASN A 73 -21.71 12.58 16.32
C ASN A 73 -21.11 13.65 15.39
N ILE A 74 -21.94 14.55 14.84
CA ILE A 74 -21.49 15.68 14.01
C ILE A 74 -20.49 16.53 14.78
N GLU A 75 -20.79 16.89 16.03
CA GLU A 75 -19.87 17.67 16.86
C GLU A 75 -18.49 17.00 16.96
N GLN A 76 -18.45 15.68 17.12
CA GLN A 76 -17.20 14.93 17.19
C GLN A 76 -16.48 14.84 15.83
N PHE A 77 -17.20 14.61 14.72
CA PHE A 77 -16.58 14.64 13.39
C PHE A 77 -16.02 16.02 13.05
N LEU A 78 -16.71 17.10 13.43
CA LEU A 78 -16.22 18.47 13.23
C LEU A 78 -14.96 18.77 14.05
N LYS A 79 -14.80 18.16 15.24
CA LYS A 79 -13.55 18.26 16.03
C LYS A 79 -12.35 17.62 15.33
N LEU A 80 -12.55 16.66 14.43
CA LEU A 80 -11.48 16.06 13.62
C LEU A 80 -10.99 16.99 12.49
N GLY A 81 -11.77 18.01 12.13
CA GLY A 81 -11.36 19.10 11.23
C GLY A 81 -11.39 18.80 9.72
N ASN A 82 -11.52 17.54 9.32
CA ASN A 82 -11.47 17.12 7.90
C ASN A 82 -12.82 16.74 7.29
N TYR A 83 -13.94 16.86 8.01
CA TYR A 83 -15.26 16.42 7.53
C TYR A 83 -16.22 17.56 7.10
N GLU A 84 -17.01 17.26 6.07
CA GLU A 84 -18.22 17.98 5.65
C GLU A 84 -19.42 17.03 5.84
N CYS A 85 -20.32 17.35 6.77
CA CYS A 85 -21.39 16.47 7.24
C CYS A 85 -22.76 16.87 6.70
N LEU A 86 -23.35 16.02 5.87
CA LEU A 86 -24.73 16.14 5.39
C LEU A 86 -25.69 15.34 6.28
N VAL A 87 -26.69 16.03 6.81
CA VAL A 87 -27.86 15.42 7.46
C VAL A 87 -29.14 15.85 6.76
N TYR A 88 -30.16 15.00 6.77
CA TYR A 88 -31.42 15.28 6.08
C TYR A 88 -32.60 14.64 6.77
N ASP A 89 -33.80 15.12 6.45
CA ASP A 89 -35.05 14.55 6.94
C ASP A 89 -35.70 13.66 5.87
N HIS A 90 -36.02 12.41 6.22
CA HIS A 90 -36.83 11.54 5.36
C HIS A 90 -38.17 12.21 5.00
N ARG A 91 -38.79 11.84 3.88
CA ARG A 91 -40.16 12.28 3.55
C ARG A 91 -41.11 12.09 4.74
N SER A 92 -41.99 13.07 4.99
CA SER A 92 -42.93 13.09 6.12
C SER A 92 -42.30 13.10 7.52
N THR A 93 -41.00 13.38 7.63
CA THR A 93 -40.27 13.55 8.89
C THR A 93 -39.65 14.93 8.95
N GLY A 94 -39.45 15.45 10.17
CA GLY A 94 -38.85 16.77 10.40
C GLY A 94 -39.42 17.83 9.45
N HIS A 95 -38.54 18.60 8.83
CA HIS A 95 -38.90 19.70 7.93
C HIS A 95 -39.09 19.28 6.47
N SER A 96 -39.15 17.98 6.15
CA SER A 96 -39.46 17.49 4.80
C SER A 96 -40.96 17.42 4.53
N ASP A 97 -41.35 17.56 3.26
CA ASP A 97 -42.74 17.49 2.84
C ASP A 97 -43.34 16.08 3.04
N PRO A 98 -44.67 15.96 3.25
CA PRO A 98 -45.32 14.68 3.41
C PRO A 98 -45.35 13.87 2.09
N GLY A 99 -45.01 12.60 2.17
CA GLY A 99 -45.16 11.62 1.09
C GLY A 99 -46.63 11.27 0.84
N LYS A 100 -46.95 10.85 -0.40
CA LYS A 100 -48.33 10.52 -0.81
C LYS A 100 -48.63 9.02 -0.63
N GLY A 101 -49.49 8.69 0.33
CA GLY A 101 -50.07 7.35 0.52
C GLY A 101 -49.24 6.36 1.35
N LEU A 102 -49.85 5.26 1.81
CA LEU A 102 -49.17 4.26 2.66
C LEU A 102 -48.01 3.55 1.95
N PHE A 103 -48.00 3.51 0.62
CA PHE A 103 -47.00 2.81 -0.20
C PHE A 103 -45.80 3.69 -0.59
N SER A 104 -45.75 4.96 -0.15
CA SER A 104 -44.63 5.86 -0.45
C SER A 104 -43.37 5.61 0.39
N PHE A 105 -43.37 4.62 1.28
CA PHE A 105 -42.29 4.33 2.23
C PHE A 105 -41.72 2.94 1.97
N THR A 106 -41.18 2.69 0.78
CA THR A 106 -40.36 1.49 0.55
C THR A 106 -38.90 1.80 0.85
N SER A 107 -38.12 0.81 1.27
CA SER A 107 -36.67 0.96 1.50
C SER A 107 -35.97 1.50 0.26
N SER A 108 -36.31 0.98 -0.92
CA SER A 108 -35.77 1.44 -2.20
C SER A 108 -36.24 2.85 -2.57
N GLY A 109 -37.47 3.24 -2.21
CA GLY A 109 -37.99 4.58 -2.43
C GLY A 109 -37.27 5.63 -1.58
N LEU A 110 -37.03 5.33 -0.30
CA LEU A 110 -36.25 6.19 0.59
C LEU A 110 -34.77 6.26 0.17
N ALA A 111 -34.20 5.17 -0.35
CA ALA A 111 -32.86 5.18 -0.95
C ALA A 111 -32.80 6.02 -2.23
N SER A 112 -33.86 6.01 -3.04
CA SER A 112 -33.98 6.90 -4.20
C SER A 112 -33.98 8.38 -3.80
N ASP A 113 -34.65 8.74 -2.70
CA ASP A 113 -34.65 10.11 -2.17
C ASP A 113 -33.24 10.57 -1.82
N LEU A 114 -32.47 9.71 -1.14
CA LEU A 114 -31.07 9.98 -0.81
C LEU A 114 -30.24 10.22 -2.07
N LYS A 115 -30.38 9.35 -3.09
CA LYS A 115 -29.70 9.53 -4.39
C LYS A 115 -30.02 10.89 -5.02
N LYS A 116 -31.30 11.25 -5.07
CA LYS A 116 -31.75 12.51 -5.67
C LYS A 116 -31.27 13.73 -4.89
N LEU A 117 -31.28 13.66 -3.56
CA LEU A 117 -30.71 14.69 -2.70
C LEU A 117 -29.21 14.87 -2.97
N MET A 118 -28.43 13.79 -2.95
CA MET A 118 -26.98 13.85 -3.23
C MET A 118 -26.69 14.41 -4.62
N ASN A 119 -27.45 14.00 -5.64
CA ASN A 119 -27.33 14.54 -6.99
C ASN A 119 -27.60 16.05 -7.06
N ALA A 120 -28.69 16.51 -6.41
CA ALA A 120 -29.03 17.93 -6.36
C ALA A 120 -27.96 18.76 -5.62
N LEU A 121 -27.32 18.17 -4.62
CA LEU A 121 -26.20 18.78 -3.89
C LEU A 121 -24.85 18.63 -4.59
N LYS A 122 -24.78 17.86 -5.70
CA LYS A 122 -23.55 17.52 -6.43
C LYS A 122 -22.54 16.75 -5.59
N TRP A 123 -23.03 15.90 -4.69
CA TRP A 123 -22.22 14.97 -3.92
C TRP A 123 -22.14 13.65 -4.68
N SER A 124 -21.14 13.54 -5.55
CA SER A 124 -20.94 12.35 -6.39
C SER A 124 -20.52 11.12 -5.60
N LYS A 125 -19.84 11.28 -4.47
CA LYS A 125 -19.37 10.19 -3.60
C LYS A 125 -19.25 10.66 -2.15
N ALA A 126 -19.65 9.83 -1.18
CA ALA A 126 -19.57 10.16 0.25
C ALA A 126 -19.49 8.91 1.15
N ASN A 127 -19.02 9.08 2.39
CA ASN A 127 -19.09 8.08 3.45
C ASN A 127 -20.55 8.00 3.96
N ILE A 128 -21.21 6.86 3.85
CA ILE A 128 -22.61 6.69 4.25
C ILE A 128 -22.67 6.07 5.65
N VAL A 129 -23.24 6.80 6.61
CA VAL A 129 -23.35 6.37 8.01
C VAL A 129 -24.80 6.27 8.41
N SER A 130 -25.18 5.15 9.01
CA SER A 130 -26.58 4.82 9.20
C SER A 130 -26.82 3.99 10.45
N VAL A 131 -28.05 4.02 10.96
CA VAL A 131 -28.48 3.16 12.06
C VAL A 131 -29.91 2.66 11.87
N SER A 132 -30.22 1.43 12.29
CA SER A 132 -31.59 0.89 12.33
C SER A 132 -32.26 0.94 10.94
N MET A 133 -33.47 1.48 10.81
CA MET A 133 -34.12 1.70 9.49
C MET A 133 -33.22 2.50 8.52
N GLY A 134 -32.35 3.38 9.01
CA GLY A 134 -31.38 4.06 8.17
C GLY A 134 -30.40 3.10 7.50
N GLY A 135 -30.00 2.03 8.20
CA GLY A 135 -29.14 0.98 7.65
C GLY A 135 -29.83 0.17 6.54
N ILE A 136 -31.13 -0.07 6.67
CA ILE A 136 -31.97 -0.65 5.61
C ILE A 136 -31.98 0.23 4.35
N ILE A 137 -32.11 1.55 4.54
CA ILE A 137 -32.08 2.53 3.43
C ILE A 137 -30.68 2.59 2.81
N ALA A 138 -29.63 2.60 3.63
CA ALA A 138 -28.24 2.63 3.17
C ALA A 138 -27.85 1.37 2.40
N LEU A 139 -28.34 0.19 2.80
CA LEU A 139 -28.17 -1.07 2.05
C LEU A 139 -28.80 -0.98 0.66
N GLU A 140 -30.05 -0.52 0.56
CA GLU A 140 -30.71 -0.33 -0.75
C GLU A 140 -30.01 0.73 -1.60
N PHE A 141 -29.51 1.80 -0.99
CA PHE A 141 -28.76 2.84 -1.69
C PHE A 141 -27.45 2.26 -2.24
N ALA A 142 -26.66 1.59 -1.41
CA ALA A 142 -25.38 1.03 -1.81
C ALA A 142 -25.53 -0.07 -2.87
N CYS A 143 -26.52 -0.95 -2.75
CA CYS A 143 -26.78 -1.99 -3.77
C CYS A 143 -27.29 -1.44 -5.11
N ASN A 144 -27.71 -0.19 -5.21
CA ASN A 144 -28.23 0.41 -6.44
C ASN A 144 -27.39 1.60 -6.95
N SER A 145 -26.40 2.05 -6.17
CA SER A 145 -25.63 3.27 -6.41
C SER A 145 -24.26 3.18 -5.71
N SER A 146 -23.60 2.04 -5.83
CA SER A 146 -22.30 1.77 -5.19
C SER A 146 -21.22 2.77 -5.61
N GLU A 147 -21.32 3.33 -6.81
CA GLU A 147 -20.44 4.40 -7.31
C GLU A 147 -20.45 5.66 -6.44
N MET A 148 -21.58 5.90 -5.75
CA MET A 148 -21.78 7.07 -4.87
C MET A 148 -21.36 6.82 -3.42
N VAL A 149 -20.90 5.60 -3.10
CA VAL A 149 -20.53 5.18 -1.74
C VAL A 149 -19.00 5.12 -1.64
N LYS A 150 -18.42 5.88 -0.71
CA LYS A 150 -16.98 5.80 -0.35
C LYS A 150 -16.73 4.75 0.72
N THR A 151 -17.54 4.77 1.76
CA THR A 151 -17.59 3.74 2.80
C THR A 151 -19.03 3.58 3.26
N LEU A 152 -19.37 2.43 3.82
CA LEU A 152 -20.72 2.10 4.27
C LEU A 152 -20.69 1.65 5.73
N THR A 153 -21.23 2.46 6.64
CA THR A 153 -21.44 2.09 8.04
C THR A 153 -22.90 1.73 8.28
N LEU A 154 -23.11 0.53 8.80
CA LEU A 154 -24.39 -0.08 9.09
C LEU A 154 -24.49 -0.34 10.60
N GLY A 155 -25.11 0.58 11.33
CA GLY A 155 -25.35 0.44 12.76
C GLY A 155 -26.66 -0.30 13.07
N ALA A 156 -26.63 -1.32 13.92
CA ALA A 156 -27.83 -2.00 14.44
C ALA A 156 -28.89 -2.28 13.36
N THR A 157 -28.53 -3.03 12.31
CA THR A 157 -29.38 -3.24 11.11
C THR A 157 -29.51 -4.71 10.71
N THR A 158 -30.39 -4.98 9.74
CA THR A 158 -30.73 -6.32 9.24
C THR A 158 -30.88 -6.30 7.70
N PRO A 159 -30.57 -7.42 6.99
CA PRO A 159 -30.84 -7.56 5.55
C PRO A 159 -32.33 -7.80 5.23
N GLY A 160 -33.18 -7.86 6.26
CA GLY A 160 -34.62 -8.03 6.11
C GLY A 160 -35.14 -9.43 6.44
N ILE A 161 -34.33 -10.44 6.79
CA ILE A 161 -34.83 -11.77 7.24
C ILE A 161 -35.19 -11.73 8.74
N TYR A 162 -35.65 -10.58 9.23
CA TYR A 162 -35.84 -10.32 10.65
C TYR A 162 -37.22 -10.81 11.12
N ILE A 163 -37.22 -11.73 12.10
CA ILE A 163 -38.39 -12.01 12.94
C ILE A 163 -38.16 -11.27 14.26
N PRO A 164 -38.90 -10.19 14.56
CA PRO A 164 -38.69 -9.48 15.80
C PRO A 164 -38.94 -10.37 17.02
N PRO A 165 -38.08 -10.29 18.07
CA PRO A 165 -38.39 -10.88 19.36
C PRO A 165 -39.76 -10.40 19.84
N LEU A 166 -40.48 -11.26 20.55
CA LEU A 166 -41.79 -10.93 21.14
C LEU A 166 -41.74 -9.63 21.96
N THR A 167 -40.61 -9.35 22.61
CA THR A 167 -40.36 -8.11 23.35
C THR A 167 -40.38 -6.87 22.44
N SER A 168 -39.75 -6.92 21.27
CA SER A 168 -39.72 -5.82 20.28
C SER A 168 -41.13 -5.51 19.74
N ILE A 169 -41.96 -6.55 19.53
CA ILE A 169 -43.36 -6.39 19.12
C ILE A 169 -44.17 -5.69 20.23
N VAL A 170 -44.03 -6.15 21.48
CA VAL A 170 -44.73 -5.57 22.64
C VAL A 170 -44.33 -4.11 22.86
N ASP A 171 -43.04 -3.79 22.78
CA ASP A 171 -42.56 -2.43 22.98
C ASP A 171 -42.99 -1.50 21.84
N THR A 172 -43.00 -1.99 20.59
CA THR A 172 -43.56 -1.26 19.45
C THR A 172 -45.04 -0.93 19.67
N LEU A 173 -45.85 -1.90 20.14
CA LEU A 173 -47.26 -1.66 20.45
C LEU A 173 -47.43 -0.63 21.59
N ARG A 174 -46.61 -0.69 22.64
CA ARG A 174 -46.62 0.31 23.73
C ARG A 174 -46.32 1.73 23.21
N ILE A 175 -45.37 1.87 22.29
CA ILE A 175 -45.03 3.15 21.66
C ILE A 175 -46.19 3.68 20.80
N VAL A 176 -46.83 2.81 20.03
CA VAL A 176 -47.96 3.17 19.15
C VAL A 176 -49.20 3.59 19.94
N PHE A 177 -49.53 2.87 21.02
CA PHE A 177 -50.72 3.12 21.84
C PHE A 177 -50.48 4.07 23.03
N SER A 178 -49.35 4.77 23.04
CA SER A 178 -49.05 5.77 24.08
C SER A 178 -50.06 6.92 24.06
N GLN A 179 -50.63 7.25 25.22
CA GLN A 179 -51.67 8.30 25.33
C GLN A 179 -51.07 9.71 25.43
N THR A 180 -49.82 9.83 25.88
CA THR A 180 -49.14 11.13 26.02
C THR A 180 -47.76 11.12 25.34
N LYS A 181 -47.28 12.31 24.93
CA LYS A 181 -45.92 12.45 24.38
C LYS A 181 -44.83 12.01 25.37
N LYS A 182 -45.01 12.30 26.67
CA LYS A 182 -44.08 11.87 27.71
C LYS A 182 -44.02 10.34 27.77
N GLN A 183 -45.17 9.68 27.84
CA GLN A 183 -45.27 8.23 27.84
C GLN A 183 -44.67 7.61 26.58
N GLN A 184 -44.90 8.24 25.42
CA GLN A 184 -44.33 7.79 24.15
C GLN A 184 -42.80 7.87 24.15
N LEU A 185 -42.22 8.99 24.59
CA LEU A 185 -40.77 9.16 24.69
C LEU A 185 -40.16 8.18 25.70
N THR A 186 -40.82 7.99 26.85
CA THR A 186 -40.41 7.00 27.84
C THR A 186 -40.41 5.59 27.26
N ASN A 187 -41.44 5.21 26.50
CA ASN A 187 -41.51 3.91 25.85
C ASN A 187 -40.43 3.73 24.76
N ILE A 188 -40.08 4.79 24.02
CA ILE A 188 -38.95 4.77 23.08
C ILE A 188 -37.65 4.52 23.82
N CYS A 189 -37.37 5.26 24.90
CA CYS A 189 -36.18 5.03 25.71
C CYS A 189 -36.13 3.60 26.26
N LEU A 190 -37.22 3.09 26.82
CA LEU A 190 -37.30 1.72 27.35
C LEU A 190 -37.12 0.64 26.27
N SER A 191 -37.41 0.95 25.02
CA SER A 191 -37.15 0.05 23.90
C SER A 191 -35.69 0.10 23.43
N SER A 192 -35.07 1.28 23.43
CA SER A 192 -33.72 1.50 22.88
C SER A 192 -32.61 1.21 23.89
N TYR A 193 -32.91 1.21 25.19
CA TYR A 193 -31.95 1.08 26.28
C TYR A 193 -32.43 0.05 27.32
N THR A 194 -31.50 -0.56 28.06
CA THR A 194 -31.85 -1.33 29.25
C THR A 194 -32.34 -0.44 30.40
N ARG A 195 -33.08 -1.04 31.36
CA ARG A 195 -33.48 -0.31 32.57
C ARG A 195 -32.28 0.12 33.40
N GLU A 196 -31.26 -0.74 33.49
CA GLU A 196 -30.00 -0.46 34.17
C GLU A 196 -29.35 0.81 33.63
N HIS A 197 -29.22 0.94 32.30
CA HIS A 197 -28.71 2.17 31.67
C HIS A 197 -29.58 3.38 31.99
N LEU A 198 -30.90 3.26 31.89
CA LEU A 198 -31.83 4.36 32.12
C LEU A 198 -31.86 4.85 33.58
N GLU A 199 -31.58 3.95 34.53
CA GLU A 199 -31.50 4.24 35.96
C GLU A 199 -30.08 4.71 36.39
N SER A 200 -29.08 4.56 35.52
CA SER A 200 -27.71 5.01 35.78
C SER A 200 -27.60 6.55 35.91
N PRO A 201 -26.58 7.07 36.62
CA PRO A 201 -26.41 8.51 36.81
C PRO A 201 -26.26 9.27 35.49
N ALA A 202 -26.93 10.41 35.36
CA ALA A 202 -26.76 11.32 34.22
C ALA A 202 -25.41 12.08 34.28
N PRO A 203 -24.96 12.71 33.18
CA PRO A 203 -23.79 13.59 33.19
C PRO A 203 -23.93 14.68 34.26
N GLY A 204 -22.85 14.95 35.00
CA GLY A 204 -22.88 15.77 36.22
C GLY A 204 -23.30 17.24 36.02
N ASP A 205 -23.20 17.74 34.80
CA ASP A 205 -23.59 19.09 34.37
C ASP A 205 -25.03 19.17 33.83
N SER A 206 -25.73 18.03 33.70
CA SER A 206 -27.05 17.96 33.05
C SER A 206 -28.23 18.38 33.92
N GLY A 207 -28.04 18.46 35.25
CA GLY A 207 -29.11 18.72 36.23
C GLY A 207 -30.16 17.59 36.35
N CYS A 208 -29.91 16.42 35.77
CA CYS A 208 -30.77 15.25 35.83
C CYS A 208 -30.20 14.19 36.79
N SER A 209 -31.05 13.43 37.49
CA SER A 209 -30.61 12.37 38.40
C SER A 209 -30.20 11.08 37.69
N ASN A 210 -30.83 10.76 36.57
CA ASN A 210 -30.61 9.53 35.82
C ASN A 210 -30.69 9.76 34.32
N MET A 211 -30.21 8.78 33.53
CA MET A 211 -30.18 8.87 32.08
C MET A 211 -31.57 8.97 31.43
N LEU A 212 -32.62 8.36 32.01
CA LEU A 212 -33.99 8.51 31.49
C LEU A 212 -34.44 9.97 31.54
N ASP A 213 -34.26 10.64 32.67
CA ASP A 213 -34.61 12.05 32.84
C ASP A 213 -33.78 12.93 31.91
N TYR A 214 -32.50 12.61 31.73
CA TYR A 214 -31.62 13.28 30.78
C TYR A 214 -32.10 13.18 29.33
N TYR A 215 -32.46 11.98 28.86
CA TYR A 215 -33.00 11.78 27.52
C TYR A 215 -34.35 12.46 27.34
N LEU A 216 -35.24 12.39 28.33
CA LEU A 216 -36.54 13.07 28.28
C LEU A 216 -36.38 14.59 28.25
N ALA A 217 -35.46 15.16 29.03
CA ALA A 217 -35.15 16.59 29.03
C ALA A 217 -34.58 17.04 27.68
N THR A 218 -33.65 16.26 27.11
CA THR A 218 -33.07 16.53 25.79
C THR A 218 -34.12 16.43 24.68
N ALA A 219 -34.96 15.40 24.69
CA ALA A 219 -36.06 15.26 23.75
C ALA A 219 -37.07 16.41 23.89
N LYS A 220 -37.34 16.89 25.11
CA LYS A 220 -38.23 18.04 25.35
C LYS A 220 -37.64 19.34 24.81
N ARG A 221 -36.33 19.58 24.97
CA ARG A 221 -35.62 20.72 24.38
C ARG A 221 -35.75 20.70 22.85
N LYS A 222 -35.47 19.57 22.22
CA LYS A 222 -35.58 19.39 20.76
C LYS A 222 -37.03 19.47 20.25
N ALA A 223 -37.99 18.99 21.03
CA ALA A 223 -39.41 18.98 20.65
C ALA A 223 -40.06 20.37 20.54
N LYS A 224 -39.45 21.44 21.11
CA LYS A 224 -39.93 22.82 20.96
C LYS A 224 -39.92 23.29 19.49
N TYR A 225 -39.10 22.64 18.65
CA TYR A 225 -38.83 23.04 17.27
C TYR A 225 -39.24 21.99 16.23
N ARG A 226 -39.89 20.88 16.65
CA ARG A 226 -40.30 19.80 15.75
C ARG A 226 -41.68 20.04 15.13
N PRO A 227 -41.83 19.97 13.79
CA PRO A 227 -43.15 19.83 13.17
C PRO A 227 -43.85 18.51 13.55
N ARG A 228 -45.19 18.51 13.49
CA ARG A 228 -46.02 17.39 13.95
C ARG A 228 -45.99 16.20 12.99
N TRP A 229 -45.60 15.04 13.50
CA TRP A 229 -45.67 13.76 12.81
C TRP A 229 -47.12 13.28 12.70
N LYS A 230 -47.53 12.75 11.54
CA LYS A 230 -48.80 12.01 11.42
C LYS A 230 -48.57 10.54 11.82
N ASN A 231 -49.52 9.94 12.52
CA ASN A 231 -49.47 8.50 12.88
C ASN A 231 -49.31 7.60 11.64
N SER A 232 -49.82 8.04 10.48
CA SER A 232 -49.65 7.37 9.19
C SER A 232 -48.19 7.27 8.73
N THR A 233 -47.33 8.24 9.06
CA THR A 233 -45.89 8.20 8.75
C THR A 233 -45.21 7.06 9.50
N ALA A 234 -45.49 6.95 10.80
CA ALA A 234 -44.90 5.92 11.64
C ALA A 234 -45.31 4.52 11.16
N PHE A 235 -46.58 4.36 10.78
CA PHE A 235 -47.07 3.11 10.22
C PHE A 235 -46.44 2.78 8.86
N GLY A 236 -46.26 3.77 7.99
CA GLY A 236 -45.57 3.59 6.70
C GLY A 236 -44.11 3.18 6.84
N GLN A 237 -43.35 3.84 7.71
CA GLN A 237 -41.96 3.47 8.03
C GLN A 237 -41.86 2.06 8.65
N LEU A 238 -42.77 1.73 9.57
CA LEU A 238 -42.82 0.39 10.17
C LEU A 238 -43.08 -0.69 9.11
N LEU A 239 -44.04 -0.46 8.20
CA LEU A 239 -44.28 -1.36 7.07
C LEU A 239 -43.06 -1.48 6.15
N SER A 240 -42.30 -0.40 5.94
CA SER A 240 -41.04 -0.44 5.19
C SER A 240 -40.05 -1.43 5.81
N VAL A 241 -39.86 -1.35 7.12
CA VAL A 241 -38.94 -2.24 7.86
C VAL A 241 -39.38 -3.69 7.72
N PHE A 242 -40.67 -3.99 7.91
CA PHE A 242 -41.19 -5.35 7.82
C PHE A 242 -41.12 -5.94 6.40
N ARG A 243 -41.32 -5.12 5.37
CA ARG A 243 -41.32 -5.54 3.95
C ARG A 243 -39.93 -5.57 3.33
N HIS A 244 -38.94 -4.94 3.95
CA HIS A 244 -37.59 -4.87 3.43
C HIS A 244 -36.98 -6.27 3.29
N ARG A 245 -36.39 -6.55 2.14
CA ARG A 245 -35.63 -7.76 1.85
C ARG A 245 -34.54 -7.43 0.82
N VAL A 246 -33.26 -7.55 1.19
CA VAL A 246 -32.14 -7.62 0.23
C VAL A 246 -31.77 -9.09 0.07
N SER A 247 -31.69 -9.57 -1.18
CA SER A 247 -31.28 -10.95 -1.43
C SER A 247 -29.80 -11.16 -1.09
N PRO A 248 -29.39 -12.37 -0.66
CA PRO A 248 -27.98 -12.69 -0.45
C PRO A 248 -27.11 -12.38 -1.69
N PHE A 249 -27.63 -12.59 -2.89
CA PHE A 249 -26.92 -12.26 -4.13
C PHE A 249 -26.57 -10.77 -4.25
N ARG A 250 -27.50 -9.86 -3.90
CA ARG A 250 -27.22 -8.41 -3.89
C ARG A 250 -26.20 -8.03 -2.82
N LEU A 251 -26.17 -8.74 -1.69
CA LEU A 251 -25.19 -8.51 -0.60
C LEU A 251 -23.78 -9.01 -0.98
N VAL A 252 -23.67 -10.15 -1.66
CA VAL A 252 -22.41 -10.66 -2.22
C VAL A 252 -21.86 -9.70 -3.29
N ASN A 253 -22.73 -9.19 -4.17
CA ASN A 253 -22.35 -8.20 -5.18
C ASN A 253 -21.91 -6.89 -4.54
N LEU A 254 -22.61 -6.42 -3.49
CA LEU A 254 -22.20 -5.24 -2.73
C LEU A 254 -20.77 -5.38 -2.18
N GLY A 255 -20.41 -6.56 -1.64
CA GLY A 255 -19.05 -6.85 -1.20
C GLY A 255 -18.03 -6.94 -2.34
N THR A 256 -18.47 -7.02 -3.60
CA THR A 256 -17.57 -7.01 -4.77
C THR A 256 -17.43 -5.62 -5.36
N GLU A 257 -18.50 -4.83 -5.34
CA GLU A 257 -18.54 -3.46 -5.87
C GLU A 257 -17.87 -2.44 -4.93
N LEU A 258 -17.88 -2.70 -3.61
CA LEU A 258 -17.12 -1.92 -2.65
C LEU A 258 -15.76 -2.59 -2.36
N PRO A 259 -14.63 -1.84 -2.41
CA PRO A 259 -13.32 -2.32 -1.99
C PRO A 259 -13.31 -2.95 -0.59
N ASN A 260 -12.36 -3.87 -0.34
CA ASN A 260 -12.26 -4.62 0.91
C ASN A 260 -12.26 -3.70 2.15
N LYS A 261 -13.03 -4.08 3.18
CA LYS A 261 -13.15 -3.40 4.49
C LYS A 261 -13.71 -1.96 4.43
N GLN A 262 -14.32 -1.55 3.33
CA GLN A 262 -15.10 -0.29 3.27
C GLN A 262 -16.52 -0.41 3.83
N VAL A 263 -16.93 -1.61 4.26
CA VAL A 263 -18.18 -1.85 4.98
C VAL A 263 -17.88 -2.07 6.46
N LEU A 264 -18.48 -1.25 7.32
CA LEU A 264 -18.47 -1.39 8.77
C LEU A 264 -19.86 -1.77 9.24
N ILE A 265 -19.97 -2.86 10.00
CA ILE A 265 -21.18 -3.23 10.71
C ILE A 265 -20.90 -3.04 12.20
N VAL A 266 -21.66 -2.17 12.85
CA VAL A 266 -21.56 -1.93 14.30
C VAL A 266 -22.85 -2.37 14.97
N VAL A 267 -22.75 -3.18 16.02
CA VAL A 267 -23.91 -3.69 16.76
C VAL A 267 -23.71 -3.58 18.26
N GLY A 268 -24.79 -3.29 18.98
CA GLY A 268 -24.79 -3.36 20.44
C GLY A 268 -25.03 -4.80 20.87
N ALA A 269 -24.17 -5.36 21.71
CA ALA A 269 -24.31 -6.76 22.17
C ALA A 269 -25.62 -7.00 22.94
N LYS A 270 -26.21 -5.94 23.48
CA LYS A 270 -27.46 -5.96 24.26
C LYS A 270 -28.67 -5.40 23.49
N ASP A 271 -28.59 -5.27 22.16
CA ASP A 271 -29.70 -4.77 21.34
C ASP A 271 -30.93 -5.70 21.44
N ARG A 272 -32.09 -5.09 21.74
CA ARG A 272 -33.39 -5.77 21.93
C ARG A 272 -34.37 -5.49 20.79
N ILE A 273 -34.03 -4.57 19.89
CA ILE A 273 -34.84 -4.12 18.75
C ILE A 273 -34.36 -4.75 17.46
N ILE A 274 -33.06 -5.01 17.30
CA ILE A 274 -32.50 -5.81 16.20
C ILE A 274 -31.62 -6.86 16.85
N ASP A 275 -31.81 -8.13 16.50
CA ASP A 275 -31.00 -9.19 17.09
C ASP A 275 -29.56 -9.08 16.56
N PRO A 276 -28.52 -9.07 17.40
CA PRO A 276 -27.15 -8.96 16.91
C PRO A 276 -26.75 -10.04 15.90
N ARG A 277 -27.43 -11.20 15.93
CA ARG A 277 -27.25 -12.28 14.96
C ARG A 277 -27.67 -11.87 13.54
N ASP A 278 -28.59 -10.93 13.38
CA ASP A 278 -28.98 -10.41 12.06
C ASP A 278 -27.85 -9.60 11.42
N SER A 279 -27.16 -8.78 12.23
CA SER A 279 -25.98 -8.03 11.79
C SER A 279 -24.81 -8.97 11.49
N ALA A 280 -24.65 -10.06 12.26
CA ALA A 280 -23.65 -11.08 11.95
C ALA A 280 -23.97 -11.82 10.63
N TYR A 281 -25.23 -12.20 10.43
CA TYR A 281 -25.70 -12.80 9.18
C TYR A 281 -25.52 -11.87 7.98
N LEU A 282 -25.73 -10.56 8.16
CA LEU A 282 -25.43 -9.54 7.16
C LEU A 282 -23.95 -9.53 6.78
N ALA A 283 -23.06 -9.59 7.77
CA ALA A 283 -21.61 -9.68 7.55
C ALA A 283 -21.23 -10.95 6.78
N ASP A 284 -21.85 -12.09 7.13
CA ASP A 284 -21.65 -13.37 6.44
C ASP A 284 -22.07 -13.30 4.97
N CYS A 285 -23.21 -12.68 4.68
CA CYS A 285 -23.72 -12.53 3.31
C CYS A 285 -22.87 -11.59 2.44
N ILE A 286 -22.30 -10.53 3.02
CA ILE A 286 -21.40 -9.61 2.31
C ILE A 286 -20.01 -10.25 2.13
N GLY A 287 -19.63 -11.16 3.03
CA GLY A 287 -18.34 -11.83 3.13
C GLY A 287 -17.52 -11.24 4.27
N ARG A 288 -17.36 -11.97 5.37
CA ARG A 288 -16.70 -11.49 6.60
C ARG A 288 -15.32 -10.89 6.39
N GLN A 289 -14.54 -11.45 5.48
CA GLN A 289 -13.21 -10.96 5.11
C GLN A 289 -13.22 -9.54 4.50
N LYS A 290 -14.40 -9.08 4.03
CA LYS A 290 -14.61 -7.79 3.38
C LYS A 290 -15.27 -6.76 4.29
N VAL A 291 -15.65 -7.13 5.51
CA VAL A 291 -16.41 -6.30 6.45
C VAL A 291 -15.63 -6.14 7.74
N ILE A 292 -15.62 -4.93 8.28
CA ILE A 292 -15.24 -4.70 9.68
C ILE A 292 -16.50 -4.91 10.52
N PHE A 293 -16.48 -5.89 11.42
CA PHE A 293 -17.61 -6.20 12.28
C PHE A 293 -17.26 -5.85 13.73
N GLU A 294 -17.96 -4.88 14.30
CA GLU A 294 -17.73 -4.39 15.67
C GLU A 294 -18.96 -4.66 16.53
N SER A 295 -18.74 -5.37 17.64
CA SER A 295 -19.74 -5.56 18.69
C SER A 295 -19.35 -4.70 19.90
N PHE A 296 -20.25 -3.83 20.33
CA PHE A 296 -20.05 -2.99 21.52
C PHE A 296 -20.74 -3.66 22.71
N ASP A 297 -19.93 -4.27 23.58
CA ASP A 297 -20.39 -5.16 24.66
C ASP A 297 -21.36 -4.48 25.64
N ASN A 298 -21.19 -3.17 25.84
CA ASN A 298 -21.98 -2.36 26.77
C ASN A 298 -23.04 -1.49 26.09
N ALA A 299 -23.31 -1.70 24.79
CA ALA A 299 -24.27 -0.90 24.05
C ALA A 299 -25.51 -1.69 23.63
N GLU A 300 -26.62 -0.97 23.52
CA GLU A 300 -27.94 -1.45 23.10
C GLU A 300 -28.26 -0.91 21.70
N HIS A 301 -29.54 -0.64 21.38
CA HIS A 301 -29.94 -0.22 20.04
C HIS A 301 -29.41 1.17 19.65
N ALA A 302 -29.17 2.04 20.64
CA ALA A 302 -28.70 3.41 20.45
C ALA A 302 -27.16 3.53 20.54
N ILE A 303 -26.44 2.59 19.92
CA ILE A 303 -24.97 2.50 19.91
C ILE A 303 -24.25 3.84 19.63
N TYR A 304 -24.79 4.64 18.72
CA TYR A 304 -24.22 5.92 18.28
C TYR A 304 -24.31 7.03 19.33
N ILE A 305 -25.19 6.88 20.34
CA ILE A 305 -25.32 7.79 21.50
C ILE A 305 -24.57 7.23 22.70
N GLN A 306 -24.74 5.94 23.00
CA GLN A 306 -24.18 5.32 24.21
C GLN A 306 -22.66 5.26 24.18
N GLU A 307 -22.11 4.97 23.01
CA GLU A 307 -20.67 4.80 22.77
C GLU A 307 -20.24 5.78 21.66
N SER A 308 -20.72 7.03 21.72
CA SER A 308 -20.57 8.01 20.64
C SER A 308 -19.12 8.23 20.22
N GLU A 309 -18.19 8.32 21.17
CA GLU A 309 -16.75 8.47 20.87
C GLU A 309 -16.16 7.24 20.19
N ARG A 310 -16.46 6.04 20.70
CA ARG A 310 -16.02 4.79 20.07
C ARG A 310 -16.63 4.65 18.68
N PHE A 311 -17.92 4.93 18.53
CA PHE A 311 -18.63 4.89 17.26
C PHE A 311 -17.99 5.84 16.24
N VAL A 312 -17.78 7.11 16.60
CA VAL A 312 -17.15 8.10 15.72
C VAL A 312 -15.72 7.70 15.39
N ARG A 313 -14.94 7.23 16.37
CA ARG A 313 -13.57 6.73 16.13
C ARG A 313 -13.56 5.59 15.12
N THR A 314 -14.36 4.55 15.34
CA THR A 314 -14.45 3.39 14.44
C THR A 314 -14.88 3.80 13.02
N VAL A 315 -15.87 4.70 12.89
CA VAL A 315 -16.31 5.22 11.59
C VAL A 315 -15.23 6.08 10.94
N SER A 316 -14.53 6.91 11.70
CA SER A 316 -13.53 7.85 11.19
C SER A 316 -12.28 7.16 10.64
N VAL A 317 -11.96 5.95 11.12
CA VAL A 317 -10.83 5.15 10.61
C VAL A 317 -11.23 4.26 9.44
N LEU A 318 -12.54 4.05 9.20
CA LEU A 318 -13.03 3.19 8.11
C LEU A 318 -12.57 3.63 6.72
N PRO A 319 -12.56 4.95 6.38
CA PRO A 319 -11.98 5.42 5.12
C PRO A 319 -10.48 5.21 5.03
N PHE A 320 -9.82 4.80 6.12
CA PHE A 320 -8.40 4.52 6.25
C PHE A 320 -8.11 3.03 6.55
N CYS A 321 -9.14 2.19 6.70
CA CYS A 321 -9.02 0.75 6.83
C CYS A 321 -8.77 0.13 5.45
N PHE A 322 -7.64 0.47 4.83
CA PHE A 322 -7.34 0.12 3.45
C PHE A 322 -6.84 -1.31 3.23
N THR A 323 -6.58 -2.09 4.28
CA THR A 323 -5.76 -3.29 4.13
C THR A 323 -6.58 -4.58 4.11
N ALA A 324 -6.82 -5.14 2.92
CA ALA A 324 -6.97 -6.60 2.88
C ALA A 324 -5.64 -7.19 3.33
N ARG A 325 -5.67 -8.13 4.27
CA ARG A 325 -4.46 -8.84 4.69
C ARG A 325 -4.28 -10.01 3.73
N VAL A 326 -3.13 -10.07 3.07
CA VAL A 326 -2.71 -11.20 2.24
C VAL A 326 -1.69 -12.00 3.02
N ASP A 327 -2.09 -13.20 3.47
CA ASP A 327 -1.21 -14.10 4.22
C ASP A 327 -0.45 -15.03 3.28
N VAL A 328 0.88 -14.98 3.35
CA VAL A 328 1.79 -15.85 2.58
C VAL A 328 2.66 -16.62 3.55
N HIS A 329 2.71 -17.94 3.41
CA HIS A 329 3.49 -18.82 4.28
C HIS A 329 4.66 -19.42 3.52
N TRP A 330 5.87 -19.16 4.00
CA TRP A 330 7.13 -19.66 3.48
C TRP A 330 7.83 -20.51 4.53
N GLU A 331 8.03 -21.78 4.22
CA GLU A 331 9.07 -22.58 4.82
C GLU A 331 10.33 -22.47 3.95
N VAL A 332 11.34 -21.75 4.43
CA VAL A 332 12.62 -21.58 3.74
C VAL A 332 13.46 -22.84 3.90
N VAL A 333 13.84 -23.44 2.77
CA VAL A 333 14.55 -24.72 2.71
C VAL A 333 15.65 -24.68 1.65
N SER A 334 16.64 -25.56 1.78
CA SER A 334 17.62 -25.85 0.73
C SER A 334 17.48 -27.28 0.24
N PHE A 335 17.71 -27.49 -1.06
CA PHE A 335 17.66 -28.81 -1.69
C PHE A 335 18.44 -28.81 -3.00
N MET A 336 18.86 -29.99 -3.45
CA MET A 336 19.57 -30.15 -4.73
C MET A 336 18.57 -30.00 -5.89
N LEU A 337 18.85 -29.11 -6.83
CA LEU A 337 18.02 -28.89 -8.01
C LEU A 337 18.88 -28.59 -9.24
N ASN A 338 18.37 -28.98 -10.41
CA ASN A 338 18.92 -28.61 -11.71
C ASN A 338 17.92 -27.66 -12.42
N ARG A 339 18.22 -26.35 -12.42
CA ARG A 339 17.38 -25.31 -13.05
C ARG A 339 17.83 -24.93 -14.45
N ASP A 340 19.12 -25.07 -14.72
CA ASP A 340 19.75 -24.72 -16.00
C ASP A 340 19.80 -25.89 -17.00
N GLY A 341 19.28 -27.07 -16.63
CA GLY A 341 19.32 -28.30 -17.43
C GLY A 341 20.68 -29.00 -17.46
N ASN A 342 21.73 -28.43 -16.86
CA ASN A 342 23.12 -28.90 -16.95
C ASN A 342 23.68 -29.36 -15.61
N THR A 343 23.45 -28.59 -14.54
CA THR A 343 24.13 -28.79 -13.25
C THR A 343 23.14 -28.88 -12.10
N THR A 344 23.23 -29.98 -11.34
CA THR A 344 22.50 -30.14 -10.07
C THR A 344 23.35 -29.54 -8.95
N ARG A 345 22.86 -28.47 -8.30
CA ARG A 345 23.54 -27.79 -7.18
C ARG A 345 22.57 -27.51 -6.02
N THR A 346 23.10 -27.20 -4.84
CA THR A 346 22.26 -26.72 -3.72
C THR A 346 21.54 -25.45 -4.15
N THR A 347 20.23 -25.42 -3.93
CA THR A 347 19.36 -24.31 -4.28
C THR A 347 18.48 -23.98 -3.08
N TYR A 348 18.28 -22.70 -2.82
CA TYR A 348 17.35 -22.22 -1.81
C TYR A 348 15.98 -21.98 -2.43
N GLY A 349 14.93 -22.27 -1.67
CA GLY A 349 13.55 -22.13 -2.11
C GLY A 349 12.59 -22.06 -0.94
N VAL A 350 11.30 -22.04 -1.24
CA VAL A 350 10.24 -22.03 -0.23
C VAL A 350 9.25 -23.15 -0.47
N ASN A 351 8.81 -23.82 0.60
CA ASN A 351 7.86 -24.93 0.55
C ASN A 351 8.28 -26.03 -0.46
N GLY A 352 9.58 -26.33 -0.53
CA GLY A 352 10.15 -27.29 -1.48
C GLY A 352 10.12 -26.87 -2.96
N LYS A 353 9.96 -25.57 -3.26
CA LYS A 353 9.89 -25.04 -4.63
C LYS A 353 10.97 -24.01 -4.90
N SER A 354 11.61 -24.17 -6.06
CA SER A 354 12.46 -23.18 -6.72
C SER A 354 12.26 -23.36 -8.25
N PRO A 355 11.89 -22.33 -9.02
CA PRO A 355 11.69 -20.93 -8.61
C PRO A 355 10.55 -20.77 -7.59
N ILE A 356 10.70 -19.78 -6.73
CA ILE A 356 9.67 -19.40 -5.76
C ILE A 356 8.52 -18.71 -6.51
N PRO A 357 7.24 -19.12 -6.32
CA PRO A 357 6.12 -18.49 -6.99
C PRO A 357 6.04 -16.97 -6.70
N PRO A 358 5.78 -16.12 -7.72
CA PRO A 358 5.63 -14.69 -7.52
C PRO A 358 4.55 -14.36 -6.49
N VAL A 359 4.81 -13.35 -5.67
CA VAL A 359 3.85 -12.82 -4.70
C VAL A 359 3.05 -11.70 -5.34
N TYR A 360 1.73 -11.76 -5.25
CA TYR A 360 0.83 -10.73 -5.77
C TYR A 360 -0.03 -10.16 -4.64
N ILE A 361 -0.09 -8.83 -4.56
CA ILE A 361 -1.07 -8.11 -3.75
C ILE A 361 -1.69 -6.98 -4.58
N ASN A 362 -2.76 -6.36 -4.10
CA ASN A 362 -3.31 -5.15 -4.71
C ASN A 362 -2.84 -3.91 -3.94
N SER A 363 -2.85 -2.76 -4.61
CA SER A 363 -2.66 -1.47 -3.93
C SER A 363 -3.57 -1.33 -2.72
N GLY A 364 -2.99 -0.94 -1.59
CA GLY A 364 -3.68 -0.82 -0.30
C GLY A 364 -3.68 -2.08 0.56
N ASP A 365 -3.38 -3.27 0.03
CA ASP A 365 -3.29 -4.50 0.82
C ASP A 365 -2.10 -4.47 1.79
N THR A 366 -2.19 -5.21 2.90
CA THR A 366 -1.04 -5.55 3.76
C THR A 366 -0.63 -6.98 3.47
N LEU A 367 0.63 -7.21 3.07
CA LEU A 367 1.25 -8.52 3.02
C LEU A 367 1.70 -8.94 4.43
N ALA A 368 1.19 -10.06 4.93
CA ALA A 368 1.73 -10.76 6.09
C ALA A 368 2.54 -11.97 5.59
N LEU A 369 3.87 -11.83 5.54
CA LEU A 369 4.77 -12.90 5.10
C LEU A 369 5.28 -13.68 6.31
N HIS A 370 4.73 -14.87 6.52
CA HIS A 370 5.11 -15.81 7.56
C HIS A 370 6.29 -16.66 7.10
N VAL A 371 7.46 -16.45 7.69
CA VAL A 371 8.71 -17.12 7.35
C VAL A 371 9.08 -18.09 8.45
N GLN A 372 9.15 -19.38 8.12
CA GLN A 372 9.77 -20.43 8.91
C GLN A 372 11.14 -20.72 8.31
N ASN A 373 12.21 -20.58 9.10
CA ASN A 373 13.55 -20.90 8.65
C ASN A 373 13.88 -22.38 8.96
N SER A 374 13.88 -23.24 7.93
CA SER A 374 14.29 -24.65 8.05
C SER A 374 15.73 -24.90 7.57
N LEU A 375 16.53 -23.85 7.36
CA LEU A 375 17.96 -23.94 7.05
C LEU A 375 18.80 -24.22 8.30
N ASN A 376 20.08 -24.53 8.11
CA ASN A 376 21.09 -24.64 9.17
C ASN A 376 21.81 -23.32 9.47
N GLU A 377 21.39 -22.24 8.83
CA GLU A 377 21.92 -20.88 8.98
C GLU A 377 20.78 -19.86 9.08
N PRO A 378 21.02 -18.65 9.60
CA PRO A 378 20.01 -17.59 9.62
C PRO A 378 19.51 -17.18 8.22
N THR A 379 18.39 -16.46 8.15
CA THR A 379 17.89 -15.87 6.90
C THR A 379 17.25 -14.49 7.15
N GLY A 380 17.35 -13.57 6.20
CA GLY A 380 16.74 -12.23 6.27
C GLY A 380 16.03 -11.95 4.96
N ILE A 381 14.81 -11.43 4.97
CA ILE A 381 14.00 -11.27 3.75
C ILE A 381 13.80 -9.79 3.44
N HIS A 382 14.42 -9.32 2.35
CA HIS A 382 14.31 -7.95 1.87
C HIS A 382 13.26 -7.80 0.78
N PHE A 383 12.54 -6.68 0.83
CA PHE A 383 11.50 -6.32 -0.12
C PHE A 383 12.04 -5.21 -1.03
N HIS A 384 12.74 -5.61 -2.08
CA HIS A 384 13.52 -4.72 -2.95
C HIS A 384 12.67 -3.57 -3.49
N GLY A 385 13.12 -2.35 -3.21
CA GLY A 385 12.48 -1.10 -3.65
C GLY A 385 11.31 -0.64 -2.78
N MET A 386 10.97 -1.33 -1.69
CA MET A 386 9.97 -0.84 -0.72
C MET A 386 10.55 0.24 0.17
N PHE A 387 9.77 1.30 0.39
CA PHE A 387 10.15 2.42 1.26
C PHE A 387 10.20 2.04 2.73
N GLN A 388 9.42 1.04 3.15
CA GLN A 388 9.34 0.65 4.57
C GLN A 388 9.01 1.85 5.49
N GLU A 389 8.17 2.76 5.00
CA GLU A 389 7.85 3.99 5.72
C GLU A 389 7.18 3.66 7.06
N ASN A 390 7.75 4.19 8.14
CA ASN A 390 7.38 3.88 9.53
C ASN A 390 7.64 2.43 9.99
N THR A 391 8.25 1.58 9.14
CA THR A 391 8.65 0.21 9.48
C THR A 391 10.08 -0.13 9.01
N PRO A 392 11.09 0.74 9.22
CA PRO A 392 12.45 0.52 8.71
C PRO A 392 13.07 -0.79 9.21
N TYR A 393 12.62 -1.30 10.36
CA TYR A 393 13.03 -2.58 10.93
C TYR A 393 12.50 -3.83 10.19
N TYR A 394 11.61 -3.68 9.21
CA TYR A 394 11.13 -4.76 8.33
C TYR A 394 11.79 -4.75 6.95
N ASP A 395 12.82 -3.94 6.76
CA ASP A 395 13.57 -3.88 5.52
C ASP A 395 14.33 -5.19 5.22
N GLY A 396 14.67 -6.01 6.23
CA GLY A 396 15.20 -7.36 5.98
C GLY A 396 16.71 -7.49 5.87
N SER A 397 17.46 -6.39 5.94
CA SER A 397 18.93 -6.38 5.85
C SER A 397 19.61 -6.81 7.15
N ASP A 398 20.33 -7.93 7.07
CA ASP A 398 21.04 -8.52 8.20
C ASP A 398 22.12 -7.59 8.78
N MET A 399 22.14 -7.49 10.10
CA MET A 399 23.01 -6.61 10.89
C MET A 399 22.91 -5.12 10.52
N VAL A 400 21.87 -4.71 9.78
CA VAL A 400 21.57 -3.31 9.50
C VAL A 400 20.22 -2.93 10.10
N THR A 401 19.14 -3.53 9.62
CA THR A 401 17.77 -3.23 10.10
C THR A 401 17.21 -4.31 11.02
N GLN A 402 17.82 -5.49 11.04
CA GLN A 402 17.47 -6.59 11.94
C GLN A 402 18.61 -7.61 12.09
N CYS A 403 18.46 -8.53 13.03
CA CYS A 403 19.23 -9.79 13.01
C CYS A 403 18.50 -10.81 12.12
N GLY A 404 19.25 -11.71 11.49
CA GLY A 404 18.69 -12.84 10.74
C GLY A 404 17.74 -13.71 11.58
N ILE A 405 16.75 -14.32 10.93
CA ILE A 405 15.85 -15.31 11.53
C ILE A 405 16.65 -16.59 11.75
N PRO A 406 16.90 -17.04 12.99
CA PRO A 406 17.79 -18.17 13.24
C PRO A 406 17.18 -19.51 12.78
N PRO A 407 18.01 -20.56 12.60
CA PRO A 407 17.56 -21.91 12.29
C PRO A 407 16.43 -22.41 13.19
N GLY A 408 15.36 -22.93 12.58
CA GLY A 408 14.19 -23.48 13.27
C GLY A 408 13.19 -22.45 13.79
N ALA A 409 13.46 -21.15 13.64
CA ALA A 409 12.58 -20.09 14.12
C ALA A 409 11.55 -19.64 13.08
N ASN A 410 10.48 -19.04 13.58
CA ASN A 410 9.42 -18.42 12.79
C ASN A 410 9.40 -16.92 13.01
N PHE A 411 9.16 -16.17 11.94
CA PHE A 411 9.01 -14.73 11.98
C PHE A 411 7.94 -14.28 10.99
N THR A 412 7.34 -13.10 11.19
CA THR A 412 6.35 -12.55 10.25
C THR A 412 6.69 -11.11 9.93
N TYR A 413 6.86 -10.84 8.64
CA TYR A 413 6.96 -9.47 8.12
C TYR A 413 5.56 -8.95 7.80
N TYR A 414 5.28 -7.71 8.19
CA TYR A 414 4.05 -7.01 7.81
C TYR A 414 4.39 -5.83 6.91
N ILE A 415 4.15 -5.98 5.61
CA ILE A 415 4.44 -4.96 4.61
C ILE A 415 3.14 -4.34 4.14
N THR A 416 2.98 -3.03 4.37
CA THR A 416 1.83 -2.26 3.89
C THR A 416 2.36 -1.21 2.91
N PRO A 417 2.57 -1.58 1.65
CA PRO A 417 3.22 -0.69 0.71
C PRO A 417 2.29 0.47 0.32
N GLN A 418 2.87 1.66 0.27
CA GLN A 418 2.24 2.83 -0.38
C GLN A 418 2.55 2.88 -1.89
N GLN A 419 3.32 1.91 -2.36
CA GLN A 419 3.83 1.82 -3.71
C GLN A 419 3.03 0.81 -4.52
N GLU A 420 3.05 0.98 -5.84
CA GLU A 420 2.43 0.08 -6.81
C GLU A 420 3.46 -0.28 -7.89
N GLY A 421 3.22 -1.36 -8.63
CA GLY A 421 4.06 -1.77 -9.76
C GLY A 421 4.92 -3.01 -9.47
N THR A 422 6.12 -3.03 -10.06
CA THR A 422 6.97 -4.22 -10.18
C THR A 422 8.15 -4.17 -9.20
N TYR A 423 8.11 -5.08 -8.23
CA TYR A 423 9.13 -5.28 -7.20
C TYR A 423 9.54 -6.75 -7.14
N TRP A 424 10.40 -7.09 -6.19
CA TRP A 424 10.81 -8.46 -5.93
C TRP A 424 11.26 -8.60 -4.48
N ILE A 425 11.26 -9.84 -3.99
CA ILE A 425 11.62 -10.21 -2.62
C ILE A 425 12.81 -11.16 -2.74
N HIS A 426 13.85 -10.93 -1.96
CA HIS A 426 15.01 -11.83 -1.92
C HIS A 426 15.60 -11.92 -0.52
N SER A 427 16.40 -12.96 -0.30
CA SER A 427 17.19 -13.01 0.93
C SER A 427 18.26 -11.92 0.91
N HIS A 428 18.42 -11.23 2.03
CA HIS A 428 19.51 -10.29 2.26
C HIS A 428 20.48 -10.83 3.33
N TYR A 429 20.57 -12.17 3.41
CA TYR A 429 21.49 -12.90 4.24
C TYR A 429 22.45 -13.71 3.39
N HIS A 430 23.74 -13.33 3.45
CA HIS A 430 24.81 -13.94 2.67
C HIS A 430 24.39 -14.27 1.23
N HIS A 431 24.64 -15.52 0.78
CA HIS A 431 24.63 -15.90 -0.63
C HIS A 431 23.27 -16.47 -1.07
N GLN A 432 22.31 -16.51 -0.14
CA GLN A 432 21.01 -17.16 -0.33
C GLN A 432 20.23 -16.58 -1.52
N ASN A 433 20.36 -15.28 -1.82
CA ASN A 433 19.79 -14.66 -3.01
C ASN A 433 20.35 -15.31 -4.30
N SER A 434 21.68 -15.30 -4.44
CA SER A 434 22.41 -15.88 -5.57
C SER A 434 22.12 -17.37 -5.79
N ASP A 435 21.81 -18.09 -4.72
CA ASP A 435 21.49 -19.52 -4.77
C ASP A 435 19.98 -19.82 -4.82
N GLY A 436 19.13 -18.80 -5.03
CA GLY A 436 17.73 -18.98 -5.47
C GLY A 436 16.64 -18.51 -4.52
N LEU A 437 16.96 -17.98 -3.33
CA LEU A 437 15.97 -17.44 -2.38
C LEU A 437 15.49 -16.05 -2.82
N ARG A 438 14.79 -16.00 -3.96
CA ARG A 438 14.29 -14.77 -4.60
C ARG A 438 13.01 -15.02 -5.39
N THR A 439 12.13 -14.03 -5.48
CA THR A 439 10.88 -14.09 -6.25
C THR A 439 10.35 -12.70 -6.63
N PRO A 440 9.63 -12.55 -7.76
CA PRO A 440 8.95 -11.31 -8.06
C PRO A 440 7.84 -10.97 -7.04
N PHE A 441 7.65 -9.68 -6.79
CA PHE A 441 6.63 -9.13 -5.92
C PHE A 441 5.86 -8.04 -6.65
N ILE A 442 4.61 -8.33 -7.00
CA ILE A 442 3.80 -7.48 -7.86
C ILE A 442 2.69 -6.86 -7.04
N ILE A 443 2.68 -5.54 -6.98
CA ILE A 443 1.62 -4.75 -6.34
C ILE A 443 0.75 -4.20 -7.46
N ARG A 444 -0.45 -4.76 -7.63
CA ARG A 444 -1.34 -4.37 -8.72
C ARG A 444 -1.82 -2.95 -8.56
N ASP A 445 -1.60 -2.16 -9.61
CA ASP A 445 -1.96 -0.76 -9.66
C ASP A 445 -3.47 -0.57 -9.45
N SER A 446 -3.85 0.43 -8.64
CA SER A 446 -5.26 0.81 -8.48
C SER A 446 -5.82 1.55 -9.70
N SER A 447 -4.92 2.18 -10.47
CA SER A 447 -5.25 2.98 -11.65
C SER A 447 -4.08 2.94 -12.64
N PRO A 448 -3.99 1.95 -13.54
CA PRO A 448 -2.88 1.85 -14.50
C PRO A 448 -2.86 3.05 -15.45
N ILE A 449 -1.67 3.44 -15.92
CA ILE A 449 -1.52 4.61 -16.81
C ILE A 449 -1.93 4.35 -18.26
N ALA A 450 -2.08 3.08 -18.62
CA ALA A 450 -2.55 2.63 -19.92
C ALA A 450 -3.40 1.37 -19.75
N GLU A 451 -4.46 1.26 -20.54
CA GLU A 451 -5.26 0.05 -20.63
C GLU A 451 -4.46 -1.08 -21.30
N TYR A 452 -4.57 -2.28 -20.74
CA TYR A 452 -3.99 -3.51 -21.28
C TYR A 452 -4.95 -4.67 -21.01
N ASP A 453 -4.92 -5.66 -21.90
CA ASP A 453 -5.78 -6.84 -21.84
C ASP A 453 -5.21 -7.96 -20.97
N ASP A 454 -3.88 -8.02 -20.82
CA ASP A 454 -3.18 -9.05 -20.04
C ASP A 454 -1.81 -8.56 -19.52
N ASP A 455 -1.29 -9.21 -18.48
CA ASP A 455 -0.07 -8.84 -17.76
C ASP A 455 0.90 -10.04 -17.70
N ILE A 456 2.04 -9.90 -18.36
CA ILE A 456 3.03 -10.97 -18.58
C ILE A 456 4.32 -10.62 -17.84
N LEU A 457 4.80 -11.55 -17.01
CA LEU A 457 6.00 -11.40 -16.20
C LEU A 457 7.19 -12.21 -16.77
N PHE A 458 8.32 -11.53 -16.88
CA PHE A 458 9.64 -12.09 -17.16
C PHE A 458 10.55 -11.82 -15.97
N SER A 459 10.88 -12.88 -15.23
CA SER A 459 11.94 -12.85 -14.23
C SER A 459 13.22 -13.41 -14.84
N LEU A 460 14.25 -12.58 -14.92
CA LEU A 460 15.56 -12.89 -15.49
C LEU A 460 16.54 -13.13 -14.35
N GLU A 461 17.35 -14.17 -14.49
CA GLU A 461 18.28 -14.63 -13.47
C GLU A 461 19.58 -15.07 -14.14
N ASP A 462 20.72 -14.61 -13.63
CA ASP A 462 21.97 -15.33 -13.83
C ASP A 462 22.03 -16.54 -12.88
N TRP A 463 22.64 -17.61 -13.37
CA TRP A 463 22.70 -18.89 -12.67
C TRP A 463 24.06 -19.54 -12.89
N TYR A 464 24.85 -19.54 -11.83
CA TYR A 464 26.18 -20.15 -11.83
C TYR A 464 26.08 -21.66 -11.59
N PRO A 465 26.97 -22.48 -12.18
CA PRO A 465 26.95 -23.93 -12.00
C PRO A 465 27.40 -24.38 -10.61
N VAL A 466 28.16 -23.55 -9.89
CA VAL A 466 28.62 -23.79 -8.50
C VAL A 466 27.82 -22.95 -7.52
N GLU A 467 27.83 -23.32 -6.23
CA GLU A 467 27.24 -22.49 -5.17
C GLU A 467 27.95 -21.14 -5.08
N PHE A 468 27.20 -20.07 -4.81
CA PHE A 468 27.78 -18.73 -4.82
C PHE A 468 28.76 -18.52 -3.66
N SER A 469 28.57 -19.23 -2.54
CA SER A 469 29.52 -19.27 -1.42
C SER A 469 30.92 -19.75 -1.84
N GLU A 470 31.00 -20.80 -2.67
CA GLU A 470 32.26 -21.33 -3.21
C GLU A 470 32.95 -20.28 -4.10
N ARG A 471 32.17 -19.61 -4.95
CA ARG A 471 32.65 -18.53 -5.81
C ARG A 471 33.19 -17.34 -5.00
N VAL A 472 32.47 -16.92 -3.96
CA VAL A 472 32.93 -15.83 -3.07
C VAL A 472 34.23 -16.22 -2.36
N ASN A 473 34.34 -17.46 -1.87
CA ASN A 473 35.57 -17.95 -1.23
C ASN A 473 36.77 -17.94 -2.18
N ASP A 474 36.57 -18.29 -3.46
CA ASP A 474 37.62 -18.23 -4.47
C ASP A 474 38.03 -16.79 -4.82
N ILE A 475 37.07 -15.87 -4.90
CA ILE A 475 37.31 -14.44 -5.18
C ILE A 475 38.05 -13.77 -4.02
N LEU A 476 37.66 -14.09 -2.79
CA LEU A 476 38.26 -13.51 -1.57
C LEU A 476 39.51 -14.27 -1.11
N ARG A 477 40.06 -15.17 -1.91
CA ARG A 477 41.28 -15.91 -1.55
C ARG A 477 42.51 -14.98 -1.64
N PRO A 478 43.36 -14.93 -0.59
CA PRO A 478 44.56 -14.11 -0.60
C PRO A 478 45.48 -14.39 -1.79
N GLY A 479 45.94 -13.34 -2.47
CA GLY A 479 46.87 -13.41 -3.60
C GLY A 479 46.25 -13.84 -4.93
N VAL A 480 44.93 -14.04 -5.01
CA VAL A 480 44.23 -14.26 -6.29
C VAL A 480 44.00 -12.90 -6.97
N PRO A 481 44.43 -12.73 -8.24
CA PRO A 481 44.11 -11.54 -9.01
C PRO A 481 42.60 -11.46 -9.25
N PHE A 482 42.01 -10.28 -9.04
CA PHE A 482 40.64 -9.99 -9.44
C PHE A 482 40.62 -9.33 -10.84
N PRO A 483 39.69 -9.69 -11.72
CA PRO A 483 38.71 -10.78 -11.58
C PRO A 483 39.36 -12.17 -11.74
N PRO A 484 38.87 -13.22 -11.03
CA PRO A 484 39.35 -14.58 -11.23
C PRO A 484 39.02 -15.11 -12.65
N SER A 485 39.58 -16.27 -13.00
CA SER A 485 39.29 -16.96 -14.28
C SER A 485 37.78 -17.07 -14.52
N PRO A 486 37.30 -16.83 -15.75
CA PRO A 486 35.87 -16.66 -15.98
C PRO A 486 35.10 -17.97 -15.83
N GLU A 487 34.19 -18.00 -14.86
CA GLU A 487 33.00 -18.84 -14.90
C GLU A 487 31.84 -18.03 -15.46
N TYR A 488 31.17 -18.54 -16.49
CA TYR A 488 30.06 -17.86 -17.14
C TYR A 488 28.73 -18.44 -16.65
N PRO A 489 27.81 -17.62 -16.12
CA PRO A 489 26.51 -18.12 -15.71
C PRO A 489 25.64 -18.46 -16.92
N TYR A 490 24.67 -19.34 -16.70
CA TYR A 490 23.51 -19.49 -17.57
C TYR A 490 22.49 -18.38 -17.26
N GLY A 491 21.71 -18.01 -18.26
CA GLY A 491 20.51 -17.19 -18.07
C GLY A 491 19.30 -18.09 -17.87
N LEU A 492 18.54 -17.84 -16.81
CA LEU A 492 17.21 -18.41 -16.63
C LEU A 492 16.16 -17.35 -16.93
N ILE A 493 15.07 -17.80 -17.55
CA ILE A 493 13.89 -16.98 -17.84
C ILE A 493 12.71 -17.65 -17.16
N ASN A 494 12.03 -16.92 -16.26
CA ASN A 494 10.97 -17.46 -15.40
C ASN A 494 11.42 -18.69 -14.61
N GLY A 495 12.71 -18.72 -14.29
CA GLY A 495 13.35 -19.68 -13.42
C GLY A 495 13.78 -21.01 -14.03
N TYR A 496 13.68 -21.15 -15.36
CA TYR A 496 14.15 -22.30 -16.14
C TYR A 496 15.19 -21.87 -17.16
N ASN A 497 15.97 -22.83 -17.68
CA ASN A 497 16.94 -22.59 -18.75
C ASN A 497 16.34 -21.69 -19.84
N GLY A 498 17.00 -20.56 -20.15
CA GLY A 498 16.52 -19.60 -21.14
C GLY A 498 16.38 -20.16 -22.56
N ASN A 499 16.95 -21.34 -22.85
CA ASN A 499 16.74 -22.05 -24.11
C ASN A 499 15.45 -22.88 -24.15
N ASP A 500 14.83 -23.15 -23.00
CA ASP A 500 13.68 -24.05 -22.83
C ASP A 500 12.42 -23.28 -22.36
N THR A 501 12.21 -22.07 -22.89
CA THR A 501 11.08 -21.24 -22.49
C THR A 501 9.75 -21.68 -23.11
N THR A 502 8.66 -21.50 -22.36
CA THR A 502 7.29 -21.69 -22.87
C THR A 502 6.88 -20.50 -23.74
N PRO A 503 6.21 -20.70 -24.90
CA PRO A 503 5.70 -19.61 -25.72
C PRO A 503 4.74 -18.71 -24.95
N ILE A 504 4.90 -17.38 -25.07
CA ILE A 504 3.88 -16.42 -24.60
C ILE A 504 2.78 -16.27 -25.65
N GLN A 505 1.54 -16.12 -25.21
CA GLN A 505 0.36 -16.14 -26.10
C GLN A 505 -0.16 -14.73 -26.36
N PHE A 506 -0.19 -14.34 -27.63
CA PHE A 506 -0.75 -13.05 -28.07
C PHE A 506 -2.03 -13.28 -28.87
N SER A 507 -3.05 -12.46 -28.63
CA SER A 507 -4.24 -12.40 -29.47
C SER A 507 -4.18 -11.16 -30.35
N PRO A 508 -4.59 -11.25 -31.63
CA PRO A 508 -4.55 -10.11 -32.52
C PRO A 508 -5.30 -8.88 -31.96
N GLY A 509 -4.71 -7.69 -32.13
CA GLY A 509 -5.28 -6.40 -31.72
C GLY A 509 -5.32 -6.11 -30.22
N LYS A 510 -4.84 -7.02 -29.36
CA LYS A 510 -4.76 -6.81 -27.91
C LYS A 510 -3.50 -6.07 -27.48
N LYS A 511 -3.54 -5.47 -26.29
CA LYS A 511 -2.40 -4.82 -25.62
C LYS A 511 -1.98 -5.61 -24.40
N TYR A 512 -0.68 -5.73 -24.23
CA TYR A 512 -0.06 -6.51 -23.16
C TYR A 512 0.84 -5.60 -22.33
N ARG A 513 0.78 -5.71 -21.01
CA ARG A 513 1.84 -5.22 -20.13
C ARG A 513 2.87 -6.34 -20.00
N ILE A 514 4.13 -6.05 -20.34
CA ILE A 514 5.26 -6.96 -20.12
C ILE A 514 6.13 -6.38 -19.02
N ARG A 515 6.24 -7.10 -17.90
CA ARG A 515 7.11 -6.79 -16.77
C ARG A 515 8.40 -7.57 -16.89
N VAL A 516 9.54 -6.88 -16.85
CA VAL A 516 10.86 -7.49 -16.88
C VAL A 516 11.58 -7.14 -15.58
N VAL A 517 12.00 -8.15 -14.83
CA VAL A 517 12.71 -8.02 -13.56
C VAL A 517 14.01 -8.78 -13.69
N ASN A 518 15.16 -8.11 -13.55
CA ASN A 518 16.43 -8.79 -13.40
C ASN A 518 16.69 -9.05 -11.91
N MET A 519 16.44 -10.29 -11.48
CA MET A 519 16.72 -10.77 -10.12
C MET A 519 18.11 -11.39 -10.02
N GLY A 520 18.93 -11.30 -11.07
CA GLY A 520 20.31 -11.76 -11.10
C GLY A 520 21.19 -11.05 -10.06
N THR A 521 22.40 -11.58 -9.85
CA THR A 521 23.31 -11.13 -8.79
C THR A 521 24.66 -10.65 -9.31
N THR A 522 24.91 -10.73 -10.61
CA THR A 522 26.14 -10.27 -11.25
C THR A 522 25.87 -9.68 -12.63
N GLU A 523 25.00 -10.27 -13.43
CA GLU A 523 24.91 -10.00 -14.86
C GLU A 523 23.71 -9.16 -15.29
N TRP A 524 23.87 -8.52 -16.44
CA TRP A 524 22.81 -7.74 -17.07
C TRP A 524 22.10 -8.53 -18.15
N PHE A 525 20.86 -8.13 -18.40
CA PHE A 525 20.07 -8.62 -19.50
C PHE A 525 19.61 -7.49 -20.41
N LYS A 526 19.68 -7.71 -21.72
CA LYS A 526 18.91 -6.94 -22.70
C LYS A 526 17.67 -7.72 -23.10
N PHE A 527 16.50 -7.15 -22.89
CA PHE A 527 15.22 -7.74 -23.30
C PHE A 527 14.61 -6.97 -24.48
N SER A 528 14.10 -7.68 -25.48
CA SER A 528 13.38 -7.08 -26.60
C SER A 528 12.36 -8.04 -27.21
N LEU A 529 11.38 -7.48 -27.92
CA LEU A 529 10.38 -8.24 -28.68
C LEU A 529 10.35 -7.71 -30.12
N PRO A 530 11.33 -8.14 -30.95
CA PRO A 530 11.49 -7.62 -32.30
C PRO A 530 10.24 -7.80 -33.16
N GLY A 531 9.92 -6.73 -33.91
CA GLY A 531 8.72 -6.69 -34.73
C GLY A 531 7.52 -6.06 -34.02
N HIS A 532 7.54 -5.86 -32.70
CA HIS A 532 6.47 -5.16 -31.98
C HIS A 532 6.92 -3.79 -31.48
N LYS A 533 5.94 -2.90 -31.34
CA LYS A 533 6.17 -1.60 -30.71
C LYS A 533 6.13 -1.80 -29.20
N MET A 534 7.16 -1.32 -28.49
CA MET A 534 7.21 -1.33 -27.03
C MET A 534 7.29 0.10 -26.50
N GLN A 535 6.54 0.37 -25.45
CA GLN A 535 6.57 1.65 -24.75
C GLN A 535 6.84 1.41 -23.27
N ILE A 536 7.95 1.93 -22.73
CA ILE A 536 8.22 1.90 -21.30
C ILE A 536 7.13 2.73 -20.60
N ILE A 537 6.44 2.11 -19.64
CA ILE A 537 5.37 2.72 -18.84
C ILE A 537 5.68 2.70 -17.34
N GLU A 538 6.67 1.91 -16.91
CA GLU A 538 7.12 1.82 -15.53
C GLU A 538 8.62 1.55 -15.48
N VAL A 539 9.31 2.19 -14.53
CA VAL A 539 10.68 1.87 -14.11
C VAL A 539 10.67 1.68 -12.61
N GLU A 540 10.94 0.46 -12.13
CA GLU A 540 11.10 0.20 -10.68
C GLU A 540 9.87 0.62 -9.84
N GLY A 541 8.68 0.33 -10.36
CA GLY A 541 7.40 0.76 -9.80
C GLY A 541 7.11 2.25 -9.93
N GLU A 542 7.99 3.04 -10.56
CA GLU A 542 7.71 4.43 -10.92
C GLU A 542 7.02 4.50 -12.27
N ARG A 543 5.84 5.10 -12.33
CA ARG A 543 5.11 5.30 -13.58
C ARG A 543 5.83 6.33 -14.43
N THR A 544 5.96 6.07 -15.73
CA THR A 544 6.59 7.00 -16.67
C THR A 544 5.56 7.63 -17.59
N VAL A 545 5.88 8.78 -18.16
CA VAL A 545 5.27 9.17 -19.43
C VAL A 545 5.66 8.08 -20.46
N PRO A 546 4.71 7.48 -21.21
CA PRO A 546 5.03 6.37 -22.11
C PRO A 546 6.15 6.71 -23.10
N TYR A 547 7.23 5.93 -23.10
CA TYR A 547 8.43 6.19 -23.90
C TYR A 547 8.71 5.05 -24.87
N ASN A 548 8.78 5.34 -26.17
CA ASN A 548 9.05 4.31 -27.18
C ASN A 548 10.48 3.76 -27.03
N ALA A 549 10.60 2.44 -26.99
CA ALA A 549 11.89 1.75 -26.88
C ALA A 549 11.95 0.51 -27.78
N SER A 550 13.15 0.21 -28.30
CA SER A 550 13.43 -1.02 -29.05
C SER A 550 13.68 -2.23 -28.14
N GLY A 551 13.90 -1.98 -26.85
CA GLY A 551 14.18 -2.96 -25.81
C GLY A 551 14.54 -2.25 -24.50
N VAL A 552 14.86 -3.05 -23.49
CA VAL A 552 15.38 -2.56 -22.20
C VAL A 552 16.65 -3.30 -21.85
N ASP A 553 17.67 -2.55 -21.48
CA ASP A 553 18.85 -3.00 -20.76
C ASP A 553 18.59 -2.91 -19.26
N VAL A 554 18.72 -4.05 -18.57
CA VAL A 554 18.24 -4.30 -17.22
C VAL A 554 19.38 -4.89 -16.40
N GLY A 555 19.99 -4.08 -15.54
CA GLY A 555 21.00 -4.54 -14.60
C GLY A 555 20.42 -5.26 -13.38
N PRO A 556 21.26 -5.98 -12.60
CA PRO A 556 20.85 -6.62 -11.35
C PRO A 556 20.03 -5.67 -10.47
N GLY A 557 18.85 -6.13 -10.04
CA GLY A 557 17.90 -5.38 -9.22
C GLY A 557 17.00 -4.38 -9.95
N GLN A 558 17.18 -4.16 -11.25
CA GLN A 558 16.35 -3.25 -12.04
C GLN A 558 15.08 -3.92 -12.58
N ARG A 559 14.03 -3.11 -12.78
CA ARG A 559 12.73 -3.55 -13.31
C ARG A 559 12.17 -2.55 -14.29
N TYR A 560 11.55 -3.04 -15.36
CA TYR A 560 10.81 -2.24 -16.33
C TYR A 560 9.47 -2.88 -16.65
N SER A 561 8.41 -2.08 -16.80
CA SER A 561 7.19 -2.53 -17.48
C SER A 561 7.03 -1.80 -18.81
N MET A 562 6.65 -2.54 -19.83
CA MET A 562 6.40 -2.03 -21.17
C MET A 562 4.97 -2.35 -21.62
N LEU A 563 4.32 -1.41 -22.28
CA LEU A 563 3.12 -1.66 -23.06
C LEU A 563 3.51 -2.16 -24.44
N VAL A 564 2.97 -3.31 -24.85
CA VAL A 564 3.23 -3.95 -26.14
C VAL A 564 1.91 -4.22 -26.84
N GLU A 565 1.79 -3.70 -28.06
CA GLU A 565 0.60 -3.91 -28.89
C GLU A 565 0.80 -5.11 -29.81
N ALA A 566 -0.15 -6.05 -29.75
CA ALA A 566 -0.19 -7.20 -30.63
C ALA A 566 -0.50 -6.77 -32.07
N LYS A 567 -0.08 -7.60 -33.03
CA LYS A 567 -0.37 -7.44 -34.45
C LYS A 567 -1.86 -7.65 -34.71
N ASP A 568 -2.36 -7.07 -35.79
CA ASP A 568 -3.77 -7.20 -36.18
C ASP A 568 -4.11 -8.57 -36.77
N THR A 569 -3.10 -9.38 -37.12
CA THR A 569 -3.26 -10.72 -37.70
C THR A 569 -2.47 -11.78 -36.95
N ASP A 570 -2.86 -13.05 -37.12
CA ASP A 570 -2.21 -14.24 -36.58
C ASP A 570 -1.41 -15.01 -37.64
N ASP A 571 -1.06 -14.34 -38.75
CA ASP A 571 -0.35 -14.95 -39.89
C ASP A 571 1.05 -15.44 -39.54
N PHE A 572 1.68 -14.83 -38.54
CA PHE A 572 3.04 -15.11 -38.11
C PHE A 572 3.16 -15.18 -36.59
N ASN A 573 4.01 -16.08 -36.14
CA ASN A 573 4.57 -16.06 -34.79
C ASN A 573 5.85 -15.22 -34.78
N TYR A 574 6.24 -14.74 -33.61
CA TYR A 574 7.41 -13.88 -33.43
C TYR A 574 8.34 -14.46 -32.36
N ILE A 575 9.50 -13.82 -32.18
CA ILE A 575 10.42 -14.15 -31.10
C ILE A 575 10.54 -12.98 -30.12
N TYR A 576 10.79 -13.29 -28.87
CA TYR A 576 11.42 -12.35 -27.94
C TYR A 576 12.87 -12.78 -27.71
N ASN A 577 13.72 -11.82 -27.34
CA ASN A 577 15.13 -12.03 -27.06
C ASN A 577 15.44 -11.54 -25.65
N ALA A 578 16.10 -12.37 -24.85
CA ALA A 578 16.75 -12.01 -23.61
C ALA A 578 18.25 -12.33 -23.75
N THR A 579 19.07 -11.31 -23.92
CA THR A 579 20.52 -11.45 -24.09
C THR A 579 21.21 -11.20 -22.76
N LEU A 580 21.89 -12.22 -22.24
CA LEU A 580 22.72 -12.14 -21.04
C LEU A 580 24.12 -11.66 -21.43
N TYR A 581 24.61 -10.61 -20.78
CA TYR A 581 25.95 -10.09 -21.02
C TYR A 581 26.72 -9.87 -19.72
N ALA A 582 28.00 -10.25 -19.76
CA ALA A 582 28.92 -10.13 -18.65
C ALA A 582 29.98 -9.06 -18.91
N ASP A 583 29.86 -7.90 -18.25
CA ASP A 583 30.74 -6.76 -18.52
C ASP A 583 32.20 -6.99 -18.05
N PHE A 584 32.41 -7.88 -17.07
CA PHE A 584 33.72 -8.14 -16.46
C PHE A 584 34.61 -9.13 -17.23
N ILE A 585 34.13 -9.76 -18.31
CA ILE A 585 34.87 -10.80 -19.03
C ILE A 585 35.03 -10.45 -20.50
N ALA A 586 36.29 -10.28 -20.95
CA ALA A 586 36.64 -10.39 -22.37
C ALA A 586 36.26 -11.82 -22.84
N GLY A 587 35.07 -11.94 -23.41
CA GLY A 587 34.43 -13.22 -23.69
C GLY A 587 35.22 -14.10 -24.64
N ALA A 588 35.33 -15.39 -24.33
CA ALA A 588 35.57 -16.38 -25.38
C ALA A 588 34.44 -16.28 -26.42
N PRO A 589 34.72 -16.35 -27.74
CA PRO A 589 33.69 -16.27 -28.77
C PRO A 589 32.53 -17.25 -28.50
N GLY A 590 31.30 -16.72 -28.46
CA GLY A 590 30.08 -17.51 -28.22
C GLY A 590 29.69 -17.74 -26.76
N GLN A 591 30.45 -17.21 -25.78
CA GLN A 591 30.13 -17.32 -24.34
C GLN A 591 29.62 -16.03 -23.72
N ASN A 592 29.87 -14.88 -24.35
CA ASN A 592 29.42 -13.56 -23.92
C ASN A 592 29.38 -12.62 -25.15
N PRO A 593 28.22 -12.04 -25.50
CA PRO A 593 26.92 -12.26 -24.88
C PRO A 593 26.33 -13.65 -25.18
N ARG A 594 25.46 -14.15 -24.28
CA ARG A 594 24.64 -15.36 -24.50
C ARG A 594 23.23 -14.94 -24.91
N TYR A 595 22.74 -15.51 -26.00
CA TYR A 595 21.43 -15.18 -26.55
C TYR A 595 20.40 -16.24 -26.17
N TYR A 596 19.28 -15.80 -25.59
CA TYR A 596 18.13 -16.65 -25.29
C TYR A 596 16.92 -16.17 -26.07
N PHE A 597 16.39 -17.04 -26.94
CA PHE A 597 15.24 -16.74 -27.78
C PHE A 597 14.04 -17.58 -27.34
N GLY A 598 12.92 -16.92 -27.05
CA GLY A 598 11.63 -17.58 -26.90
C GLY A 598 10.62 -17.08 -27.92
N SER A 599 9.44 -17.69 -27.96
CA SER A 599 8.43 -17.39 -28.97
C SER A 599 7.24 -16.62 -28.41
N VAL A 600 6.70 -15.75 -29.26
CA VAL A 600 5.42 -15.06 -29.10
C VAL A 600 4.47 -15.70 -30.10
N GLU A 601 3.59 -16.56 -29.60
CA GLU A 601 2.66 -17.34 -30.41
C GLU A 601 1.33 -16.61 -30.53
N TYR A 602 0.93 -16.33 -31.77
CA TYR A 602 -0.42 -15.87 -32.11
C TYR A 602 -1.30 -17.05 -32.49
N LYS A 603 -0.70 -18.02 -33.20
CA LYS A 603 -1.38 -19.23 -33.67
C LYS A 603 -0.41 -20.38 -33.74
N LYS A 604 -0.79 -21.49 -33.11
CA LYS A 604 -0.01 -22.74 -33.13
C LYS A 604 0.26 -23.19 -34.57
N GLY A 605 1.54 -23.37 -34.90
CA GLY A 605 2.00 -23.82 -36.22
C GLY A 605 2.11 -22.73 -37.30
N ALA A 606 1.81 -21.47 -37.00
CA ALA A 606 2.07 -20.37 -37.93
C ALA A 606 3.58 -20.16 -38.17
N PRO A 607 4.00 -19.72 -39.37
CA PRO A 607 5.40 -19.41 -39.66
C PRO A 607 5.98 -18.39 -38.69
N VAL A 608 7.23 -18.57 -38.28
CA VAL A 608 7.92 -17.65 -37.35
C VAL A 608 8.68 -16.57 -38.14
N LYS A 609 8.47 -15.30 -37.79
CA LYS A 609 9.31 -14.19 -38.24
C LYS A 609 10.51 -14.04 -37.31
N VAL A 610 11.68 -14.44 -37.82
CA VAL A 610 12.98 -14.17 -37.19
C VAL A 610 13.53 -12.88 -37.81
N PRO A 611 13.82 -11.84 -37.03
CA PRO A 611 14.45 -10.62 -37.54
C PRO A 611 15.83 -10.92 -38.14
N ALA A 612 16.19 -10.18 -39.20
CA ALA A 612 17.54 -10.20 -39.73
C ALA A 612 18.47 -9.45 -38.76
N VAL A 613 19.20 -10.20 -37.93
CA VAL A 613 20.18 -9.72 -36.93
C VAL A 613 19.54 -8.86 -35.82
N THR A 614 19.61 -9.35 -34.59
CA THR A 614 19.34 -8.56 -33.37
C THR A 614 20.52 -7.62 -33.14
N ASP A 615 20.63 -6.53 -33.91
CA ASP A 615 21.49 -5.42 -33.53
C ASP A 615 20.95 -4.83 -32.23
N ASP A 616 21.61 -5.15 -31.12
CA ASP A 616 21.25 -4.74 -29.77
C ASP A 616 22.01 -3.47 -29.33
N SER A 617 22.75 -2.84 -30.26
CA SER A 617 23.46 -1.58 -30.01
C SER A 617 22.50 -0.44 -29.67
N ASP A 618 21.27 -0.47 -30.20
CA ASP A 618 20.21 0.50 -29.89
C ASP A 618 19.59 0.31 -28.49
N ILE A 619 19.82 -0.84 -27.83
CA ILE A 619 19.30 -1.14 -26.49
C ILE A 619 20.31 -0.76 -25.39
N ASP A 620 21.57 -0.54 -25.76
CA ASP A 620 22.64 -0.28 -24.79
C ASP A 620 22.35 0.91 -23.87
N GLY A 621 22.26 0.61 -22.58
CA GLY A 621 22.09 1.57 -21.50
C GLY A 621 20.79 2.34 -21.60
N THR A 622 19.64 1.63 -21.54
CA THR A 622 18.27 2.19 -21.49
C THR A 622 18.35 3.62 -20.99
N LYS A 623 18.17 4.59 -21.90
CA LYS A 623 18.53 5.99 -21.67
C LYS A 623 17.55 6.62 -20.66
N ASP A 624 17.65 6.21 -19.41
CA ASP A 624 16.80 6.60 -18.29
C ASP A 624 16.83 8.11 -18.06
N ILE A 625 17.96 8.78 -18.37
CA ILE A 625 18.08 10.23 -18.45
C ILE A 625 17.05 10.91 -19.39
N ASN A 626 16.47 10.17 -20.34
CA ASN A 626 15.42 10.65 -21.26
C ASN A 626 14.00 10.30 -20.79
N LEU A 627 13.84 9.53 -19.71
CA LEU A 627 12.54 9.19 -19.15
C LEU A 627 12.07 10.31 -18.22
N SER A 628 10.75 10.44 -18.09
CA SER A 628 10.12 11.39 -17.18
C SER A 628 9.06 10.69 -16.34
N PRO A 629 8.95 11.01 -15.04
CA PRO A 629 7.94 10.42 -14.18
C PRO A 629 6.55 10.94 -14.57
N TYR A 630 5.53 10.12 -14.39
CA TYR A 630 4.16 10.48 -14.73
C TYR A 630 3.60 11.58 -13.81
N ASP A 631 4.03 11.63 -12.56
CA ASP A 631 3.61 12.63 -11.57
C ASP A 631 4.20 14.03 -11.84
N GLY A 632 5.20 14.13 -12.70
CA GLY A 632 5.86 15.37 -13.06
C GLY A 632 6.68 16.00 -11.94
N GLU A 633 7.09 15.27 -10.90
CA GLU A 633 7.87 15.84 -9.78
C GLU A 633 9.12 16.59 -10.30
N PRO A 634 9.27 17.89 -9.97
CA PRO A 634 10.41 18.67 -10.45
C PRO A 634 11.72 18.18 -9.84
N LEU A 635 12.84 18.56 -10.45
CA LEU A 635 14.18 18.36 -9.88
C LEU A 635 14.24 18.87 -8.44
N LEU A 636 14.74 18.05 -7.52
CA LEU A 636 14.89 18.40 -6.11
C LEU A 636 15.98 19.46 -5.93
N GLU A 637 15.58 20.64 -5.45
CA GLU A 637 16.45 21.79 -5.19
C GLU A 637 15.96 22.65 -4.01
N PRO A 638 16.85 23.41 -3.34
CA PRO A 638 18.31 23.35 -3.47
C PRO A 638 18.89 22.09 -2.81
N VAL A 639 20.05 21.63 -3.28
CA VAL A 639 20.82 20.56 -2.61
C VAL A 639 21.32 21.08 -1.26
N THR A 640 21.04 20.36 -0.18
CA THR A 640 21.49 20.71 1.18
C THR A 640 22.66 19.83 1.63
N LYS A 641 22.77 18.61 1.09
CA LYS A 641 23.85 17.66 1.39
C LYS A 641 24.45 17.13 0.09
N ASN A 642 25.77 17.28 -0.07
CA ASN A 642 26.50 16.69 -1.19
C ASN A 642 27.37 15.55 -0.69
N LEU A 643 27.28 14.40 -1.35
CA LEU A 643 28.07 13.21 -1.07
C LEU A 643 28.80 12.78 -2.33
N LEU A 644 30.10 12.56 -2.20
CA LEU A 644 30.94 12.06 -3.28
C LEU A 644 31.41 10.66 -2.92
N PHE A 645 31.11 9.70 -3.78
CA PHE A 645 31.63 8.35 -3.67
C PHE A 645 32.43 7.97 -4.91
N ASN A 646 33.70 7.63 -4.67
CA ASN A 646 34.53 7.00 -5.66
C ASN A 646 34.45 5.49 -5.46
N PHE A 647 34.08 4.78 -6.51
CA PHE A 647 34.25 3.33 -6.53
C PHE A 647 35.72 2.99 -6.79
N THR A 648 36.33 2.26 -5.87
CA THR A 648 37.70 1.76 -6.05
C THR A 648 37.83 0.29 -5.64
N THR A 649 38.76 -0.41 -6.27
CA THR A 649 39.21 -1.74 -5.84
C THR A 649 40.67 -1.66 -5.41
N LYS A 650 41.01 -2.33 -4.30
CA LYS A 650 42.36 -2.29 -3.74
C LYS A 650 42.71 -3.58 -3.02
N ILE A 651 43.95 -4.03 -3.18
CA ILE A 651 44.51 -5.11 -2.36
C ILE A 651 44.87 -4.53 -0.98
N LEU A 652 44.32 -5.09 0.09
CA LEU A 652 44.56 -4.64 1.46
C LEU A 652 45.62 -5.51 2.17
N SER A 653 45.84 -5.27 3.46
CA SER A 653 46.92 -5.91 4.25
C SER A 653 46.74 -7.42 4.45
N ASP A 654 45.52 -7.92 4.28
CA ASP A 654 45.15 -9.34 4.21
C ASP A 654 45.52 -10.01 2.88
N ASN A 655 46.06 -9.23 1.92
CA ASN A 655 46.38 -9.66 0.56
C ASN A 655 45.14 -10.09 -0.26
N ILE A 656 43.95 -9.61 0.12
CA ILE A 656 42.68 -9.81 -0.58
C ILE A 656 42.33 -8.53 -1.36
N THR A 657 41.72 -8.68 -2.53
CA THR A 657 41.16 -7.53 -3.27
C THR A 657 39.81 -7.15 -2.69
N HIS A 658 39.70 -5.94 -2.16
CA HIS A 658 38.46 -5.37 -1.66
C HIS A 658 37.90 -4.32 -2.60
N ALA A 659 36.59 -4.11 -2.52
CA ALA A 659 35.85 -3.06 -3.21
C ALA A 659 35.32 -2.10 -2.15
N MET A 660 35.36 -0.80 -2.44
CA MET A 660 34.91 0.22 -1.49
C MET A 660 34.28 1.41 -2.19
N LEU A 661 33.20 1.91 -1.59
CA LEU A 661 32.65 3.23 -1.86
C LEU A 661 33.33 4.21 -0.92
N GLY A 662 34.25 5.04 -1.41
CA GLY A 662 35.04 5.91 -0.52
C GLY A 662 36.38 5.27 -0.13
N ASN A 663 36.68 5.19 1.17
CA ASN A 663 38.06 4.96 1.65
C ASN A 663 38.31 3.58 2.27
N HIS A 664 37.26 2.85 2.69
CA HIS A 664 37.37 1.56 3.37
C HIS A 664 36.26 0.61 2.90
N PRO A 665 36.51 -0.71 2.83
CA PRO A 665 35.45 -1.66 2.51
C PRO A 665 34.42 -1.72 3.64
N TYR A 666 33.16 -1.91 3.27
CA TYR A 666 32.09 -2.17 4.22
C TYR A 666 32.34 -3.48 5.00
N SER A 667 32.09 -3.45 6.30
CA SER A 667 32.04 -4.67 7.12
C SER A 667 30.95 -4.55 8.19
N GLN A 668 30.41 -5.70 8.57
CA GLN A 668 29.34 -5.79 9.57
C GLN A 668 29.83 -5.34 10.95
N VAL A 669 28.88 -4.87 11.76
CA VAL A 669 29.09 -4.42 13.14
C VAL A 669 28.55 -5.45 14.13
N SER A 670 28.88 -5.30 15.42
CA SER A 670 28.42 -6.22 16.46
C SER A 670 26.99 -5.96 16.93
N VAL A 671 26.45 -4.77 16.62
CA VAL A 671 25.07 -4.36 16.93
C VAL A 671 24.43 -3.87 15.64
N PRO A 672 23.24 -4.37 15.25
CA PRO A 672 22.60 -3.90 14.03
C PRO A 672 22.44 -2.37 14.04
N THR A 673 22.79 -1.74 12.93
CA THR A 673 22.92 -0.27 12.84
C THR A 673 21.66 0.49 13.29
N ILE A 674 20.47 -0.06 13.06
CA ILE A 674 19.20 0.52 13.54
C ILE A 674 19.12 0.58 15.07
N TYR A 675 19.62 -0.41 15.79
CA TYR A 675 19.62 -0.41 17.25
C TYR A 675 20.61 0.61 17.81
N THR A 676 21.77 0.75 17.16
CA THR A 676 22.71 1.84 17.44
C THR A 676 22.01 3.19 17.30
N ALA A 677 21.30 3.41 16.18
CA ALA A 677 20.60 4.66 15.93
C ALA A 677 19.49 4.93 16.97
N LEU A 678 18.82 3.89 17.45
CA LEU A 678 17.73 4.00 18.42
C LEU A 678 18.20 4.18 19.87
N THR A 679 19.38 3.67 20.24
CA THR A 679 19.82 3.58 21.65
C THR A 679 20.91 4.56 22.04
N MET A 680 21.59 5.20 21.08
CA MET A 680 22.68 6.14 21.36
C MET A 680 22.20 7.57 21.72
N GLY A 681 20.90 7.81 21.82
CA GLY A 681 20.33 9.12 22.15
C GLY A 681 20.84 10.20 21.19
N SER A 682 21.29 11.33 21.73
CA SER A 682 21.87 12.41 20.90
C SER A 682 23.17 12.04 20.20
N LEU A 683 23.91 11.04 20.68
CA LEU A 683 25.14 10.59 20.01
C LEU A 683 24.85 9.86 18.69
N ALA A 684 23.60 9.46 18.44
CA ALA A 684 23.20 8.86 17.17
C ALA A 684 23.41 9.80 15.97
N THR A 685 23.58 11.11 16.18
CA THR A 685 23.94 12.04 15.10
C THR A 685 25.43 12.05 14.77
N ASN A 686 26.28 11.38 15.56
CA ASN A 686 27.70 11.26 15.30
C ASN A 686 27.97 9.98 14.48
N PRO A 687 28.48 10.06 13.23
CA PRO A 687 28.76 8.87 12.43
C PRO A 687 29.72 7.87 13.12
N ASP A 688 30.58 8.34 14.02
CA ASP A 688 31.54 7.49 14.73
C ASP A 688 30.87 6.43 15.61
N VAL A 689 29.61 6.61 16.07
CA VAL A 689 28.94 5.59 16.89
C VAL A 689 28.53 4.35 16.09
N TYR A 690 28.54 4.42 14.77
CA TYR A 690 28.16 3.30 13.91
C TYR A 690 29.36 2.44 13.51
N GLY A 691 30.59 2.89 13.80
CA GLY A 691 31.82 2.20 13.40
C GLY A 691 32.24 2.61 11.99
N ALA A 692 33.51 2.97 11.84
CA ALA A 692 34.05 3.50 10.59
C ALA A 692 33.89 2.55 9.40
N GLN A 693 33.91 1.22 9.63
CA GLN A 693 33.72 0.22 8.59
C GLN A 693 32.29 0.16 8.02
N THR A 694 31.31 0.79 8.65
CA THR A 694 29.95 0.89 8.08
C THR A 694 29.82 2.04 7.08
N GLN A 695 30.81 2.93 7.07
CA GLN A 695 30.82 4.18 6.32
C GLN A 695 29.54 5.00 6.49
N ALA A 696 29.01 5.01 7.72
CA ALA A 696 27.75 5.65 8.05
C ALA A 696 27.70 7.12 7.63
N GLN A 697 26.72 7.45 6.79
CA GLN A 697 26.38 8.81 6.41
C GLN A 697 25.14 9.23 7.19
N VAL A 698 25.33 10.06 8.21
CA VAL A 698 24.21 10.63 8.97
C VAL A 698 23.60 11.80 8.19
N LEU A 699 22.28 11.74 7.99
CA LEU A 699 21.50 12.72 7.22
C LEU A 699 20.50 13.44 8.13
N ASP A 700 20.30 14.74 7.91
CA ASP A 700 19.27 15.50 8.62
C ASP A 700 17.90 15.29 7.96
N TYR A 701 16.83 15.44 8.76
CA TYR A 701 15.48 15.29 8.24
C TYR A 701 15.17 16.35 7.17
N ASN A 702 14.68 15.89 6.01
CA ASN A 702 14.42 16.62 4.79
C ASN A 702 15.64 17.17 4.05
N ASP A 703 16.85 16.67 4.33
CA ASP A 703 17.99 16.95 3.45
C ASP A 703 17.65 16.60 2.00
N ILE A 704 17.97 17.50 1.07
CA ILE A 704 18.07 17.16 -0.35
C ILE A 704 19.50 16.69 -0.57
N VAL A 705 19.66 15.38 -0.65
CA VAL A 705 20.96 14.72 -0.79
C VAL A 705 21.25 14.55 -2.27
N GLU A 706 22.37 15.10 -2.74
CA GLU A 706 22.97 14.75 -4.04
C GLU A 706 24.11 13.76 -3.81
N ILE A 707 23.99 12.59 -4.42
CA ILE A 707 25.08 11.61 -4.50
C ILE A 707 25.73 11.75 -5.87
N GLU A 708 27.00 12.11 -5.91
CA GLU A 708 27.86 11.95 -7.07
C GLU A 708 28.66 10.66 -6.92
N LEU A 709 28.36 9.68 -7.76
CA LEU A 709 29.06 8.40 -7.81
C LEU A 709 29.98 8.40 -9.03
N ARG A 710 31.25 8.05 -8.83
CA ARG A 710 32.27 8.04 -9.90
C ARG A 710 32.84 6.64 -10.10
N ALA A 711 32.75 6.15 -11.33
CA ALA A 711 33.49 4.98 -11.76
C ALA A 711 34.88 5.42 -12.23
N THR A 712 35.92 4.91 -11.56
CA THR A 712 37.33 5.16 -11.94
C THR A 712 37.96 3.95 -12.66
N ALA A 713 37.13 3.04 -13.15
CA ALA A 713 37.48 1.76 -13.76
C ALA A 713 36.57 1.50 -14.98
N PRO A 714 36.90 0.56 -15.88
CA PRO A 714 36.09 0.27 -17.07
C PRO A 714 34.84 -0.55 -16.80
N LEU A 715 34.52 -0.82 -15.53
CA LEU A 715 33.48 -1.74 -15.15
C LEU A 715 32.18 -0.99 -14.87
N ASP A 716 31.08 -1.57 -15.35
CA ASP A 716 29.74 -1.15 -15.00
C ASP A 716 29.36 -1.70 -13.62
N HIS A 717 28.51 -0.94 -12.92
CA HIS A 717 27.99 -1.32 -11.60
C HIS A 717 26.53 -0.94 -11.50
N THR A 718 25.73 -1.81 -10.89
CA THR A 718 24.40 -1.43 -10.40
C THR A 718 24.48 -1.04 -8.95
N PHE A 719 23.87 0.09 -8.57
CA PHE A 719 23.77 0.53 -7.18
C PHE A 719 22.32 0.67 -6.76
N HIS A 720 21.98 0.10 -5.61
CA HIS A 720 20.65 0.13 -5.02
C HIS A 720 20.64 0.96 -3.74
N LEU A 721 19.61 1.78 -3.55
CA LEU A 721 19.33 2.50 -2.31
C LEU A 721 18.04 1.95 -1.67
N HIS A 722 18.15 1.49 -0.43
CA HIS A 722 17.00 1.06 0.36
C HIS A 722 16.16 2.27 0.79
N GLY A 723 14.87 2.05 1.06
CA GLY A 723 13.99 3.05 1.68
C GLY A 723 13.59 4.24 0.79
N HIS A 724 14.19 4.40 -0.40
CA HIS A 724 14.02 5.57 -1.26
C HIS A 724 14.02 5.23 -2.75
N LYS A 725 13.40 6.12 -3.53
CA LYS A 725 13.71 6.30 -4.94
C LYS A 725 14.43 7.64 -5.12
N PHE A 726 15.49 7.65 -5.90
CA PHE A 726 16.26 8.85 -6.24
C PHE A 726 16.01 9.29 -7.69
N GLN A 727 16.09 10.59 -7.92
CA GLN A 727 16.04 11.23 -9.23
C GLN A 727 17.36 11.04 -9.98
N ILE A 728 17.33 10.60 -11.23
CA ILE A 728 18.50 10.52 -12.11
C ILE A 728 18.76 11.89 -12.76
N VAL A 729 19.80 12.61 -12.31
CA VAL A 729 19.99 14.02 -12.64
C VAL A 729 20.93 14.22 -13.82
N GLU A 730 22.11 13.59 -13.76
CA GLU A 730 23.20 13.86 -14.69
C GLU A 730 24.14 12.65 -14.82
N TYR A 731 24.63 12.42 -16.03
CA TYR A 731 25.78 11.56 -16.31
C TYR A 731 26.89 12.41 -16.94
N GLY A 732 28.13 11.97 -16.80
CA GLY A 732 29.22 12.59 -17.55
C GLY A 732 30.55 11.83 -17.44
N PRO A 733 31.61 12.36 -18.07
CA PRO A 733 32.94 11.78 -18.00
C PRO A 733 33.48 11.87 -16.57
N SER A 734 33.83 10.73 -15.96
CA SER A 734 34.40 10.68 -14.62
C SER A 734 35.67 11.55 -14.55
N PRO A 735 35.73 12.58 -13.67
CA PRO A 735 36.88 13.47 -13.57
C PRO A 735 38.18 12.76 -13.16
N ASP A 736 38.04 11.64 -12.45
CA ASP A 736 39.15 10.85 -11.91
C ASP A 736 39.61 9.72 -12.86
N ALA A 737 38.96 9.59 -14.02
CA ALA A 737 39.33 8.62 -15.05
C ALA A 737 40.34 9.20 -16.07
N PRO A 738 41.17 8.37 -16.72
CA PRO A 738 42.11 8.85 -17.74
C PRO A 738 41.38 9.55 -18.89
N ALA A 739 41.83 10.75 -19.29
CA ALA A 739 41.20 11.54 -20.36
C ALA A 739 41.05 10.77 -21.69
N SER A 740 41.95 9.83 -21.97
CA SER A 740 41.88 8.95 -23.15
C SER A 740 40.70 7.98 -23.13
N LYS A 741 40.20 7.62 -21.94
CA LYS A 741 39.05 6.74 -21.71
C LYS A 741 37.73 7.49 -21.72
N THR A 742 37.74 8.76 -21.28
CA THR A 742 36.53 9.59 -21.19
C THR A 742 36.26 10.46 -22.43
N LYS A 743 37.16 10.48 -23.42
CA LYS A 743 37.08 11.35 -24.61
C LYS A 743 35.77 11.29 -25.42
N ASN A 744 35.06 10.16 -25.36
CA ASN A 744 33.81 9.93 -26.09
C ASN A 744 32.56 10.01 -25.19
N ILE A 745 32.75 10.31 -23.91
CA ILE A 745 31.67 10.41 -22.93
C ILE A 745 31.26 11.88 -22.84
N SER A 746 29.99 12.16 -23.13
CA SER A 746 29.43 13.51 -23.06
C SER A 746 28.57 13.67 -21.82
N VAL A 747 28.49 14.90 -21.30
CA VAL A 747 27.59 15.22 -20.19
C VAL A 747 26.15 15.15 -20.68
N ARG A 748 25.31 14.39 -19.98
CA ARG A 748 23.87 14.22 -20.24
C ARG A 748 23.10 14.64 -19.00
N ARG A 749 22.10 15.50 -19.16
CA ARG A 749 21.24 15.99 -18.07
C ARG A 749 19.80 15.64 -18.32
N ALA A 750 19.06 15.34 -17.26
CA ALA A 750 17.62 15.17 -17.33
C ALA A 750 16.98 16.45 -17.90
N LYS A 751 16.00 16.28 -18.80
CA LYS A 751 15.23 17.39 -19.35
C LYS A 751 13.87 17.43 -18.66
N GLY A 752 13.57 18.52 -17.96
CA GLY A 752 12.33 18.66 -17.19
C GLY A 752 12.38 17.87 -15.88
N SER A 753 11.33 17.10 -15.59
CA SER A 753 11.21 16.28 -14.39
C SER A 753 12.06 15.01 -14.51
N PRO A 754 13.10 14.81 -13.68
CA PRO A 754 13.94 13.62 -13.74
C PRO A 754 13.19 12.36 -13.33
N ILE A 755 13.43 11.23 -14.01
CA ILE A 755 12.86 9.95 -13.59
C ILE A 755 13.39 9.54 -12.21
N LYS A 756 12.52 8.90 -11.41
CA LYS A 756 12.84 8.35 -10.10
C LYS A 756 12.98 6.83 -10.19
N ARG A 757 13.96 6.27 -9.49
CA ARG A 757 14.24 4.83 -9.45
C ARG A 757 15.02 4.49 -8.16
N ASP A 758 15.06 3.22 -7.76
CA ASP A 758 15.77 2.73 -6.57
C ASP A 758 17.09 1.99 -6.88
N THR A 759 17.32 1.60 -8.14
CA THR A 759 18.54 0.93 -8.60
C THR A 759 19.06 1.57 -9.89
N LEU A 760 20.27 2.13 -9.88
CA LEU A 760 20.91 2.74 -11.05
C LEU A 760 22.00 1.87 -11.64
N THR A 761 22.30 2.04 -12.92
CA THR A 761 23.55 1.54 -13.53
C THR A 761 24.49 2.72 -13.75
N ILE A 762 25.70 2.66 -13.20
CA ILE A 762 26.80 3.55 -13.56
C ILE A 762 27.71 2.81 -14.53
N ARG A 763 28.01 3.42 -15.68
CA ARG A 763 28.90 2.82 -16.67
C ARG A 763 30.37 3.08 -16.33
N GLY A 764 31.24 2.20 -16.81
CA GLY A 764 32.68 2.35 -16.69
C GLY A 764 33.16 3.73 -17.18
N TRP A 765 34.04 4.36 -16.41
CA TRP A 765 34.59 5.70 -16.67
C TRP A 765 33.58 6.86 -16.65
N GLU A 766 32.32 6.64 -16.26
CA GLU A 766 31.32 7.69 -16.08
C GLU A 766 31.24 8.14 -14.60
N TYR A 767 30.69 9.33 -14.39
CA TYR A 767 30.03 9.66 -13.13
C TYR A 767 28.51 9.72 -13.35
N ILE A 768 27.77 9.52 -12.27
CA ILE A 768 26.33 9.77 -12.21
C ILE A 768 26.03 10.65 -10.99
N LYS A 769 25.08 11.57 -11.14
CA LYS A 769 24.47 12.33 -10.04
C LYS A 769 23.03 11.92 -9.85
N VAL A 770 22.69 11.59 -8.62
CA VAL A 770 21.31 11.30 -8.22
C VAL A 770 20.90 12.15 -7.03
N ARG A 771 19.61 12.45 -6.90
CA ARG A 771 19.07 13.22 -5.78
C ARG A 771 17.90 12.52 -5.11
N PHE A 772 17.86 12.54 -3.79
CA PHE A 772 16.67 12.14 -3.03
C PHE A 772 16.45 13.07 -1.83
N ARG A 773 15.25 13.01 -1.28
CA ARG A 773 14.90 13.74 -0.05
C ARG A 773 14.96 12.76 1.11
N ALA A 774 15.74 13.09 2.14
CA ALA A 774 15.81 12.35 3.39
C ALA A 774 14.55 12.57 4.26
N ASN A 775 13.39 12.08 3.80
CA ASN A 775 12.08 12.23 4.47
C ASN A 775 11.52 10.94 5.12
N ASN A 776 12.29 9.85 5.15
CA ASN A 776 11.95 8.54 5.67
C ASN A 776 12.96 8.11 6.78
N PRO A 777 12.77 8.57 8.04
CA PRO A 777 13.70 8.28 9.13
C PRO A 777 13.91 6.77 9.32
N GLY A 778 15.16 6.34 9.26
CA GLY A 778 15.50 4.93 9.15
C GLY A 778 16.99 4.71 8.94
N VAL A 779 17.36 3.45 8.75
CA VAL A 779 18.72 3.06 8.39
C VAL A 779 18.66 2.30 7.08
N TRP A 780 19.34 2.83 6.05
CA TRP A 780 19.17 2.41 4.67
C TRP A 780 20.52 2.05 4.06
N MET A 781 20.64 0.85 3.48
CA MET A 781 21.85 0.48 2.76
C MET A 781 21.89 1.17 1.40
N PHE A 782 23.09 1.58 1.00
CA PHE A 782 23.41 1.95 -0.38
C PHE A 782 24.59 1.10 -0.84
N HIS A 783 24.35 0.18 -1.76
CA HIS A 783 25.33 -0.84 -2.10
C HIS A 783 25.26 -1.23 -3.57
N CYS A 784 26.36 -1.81 -4.04
CA CYS A 784 26.36 -2.42 -5.36
C CYS A 784 25.46 -3.66 -5.35
N HIS A 785 24.57 -3.78 -6.32
CA HIS A 785 23.66 -4.92 -6.50
C HIS A 785 24.31 -6.05 -7.33
N MET A 786 25.65 -6.05 -7.39
CA MET A 786 26.43 -7.22 -7.78
C MET A 786 26.94 -7.87 -6.51
N ASP A 787 26.41 -9.05 -6.17
CA ASP A 787 26.67 -9.72 -4.89
C ASP A 787 28.17 -9.85 -4.63
N VAL A 788 28.97 -10.22 -5.63
CA VAL A 788 30.44 -10.31 -5.51
C VAL A 788 31.04 -9.00 -4.99
N HIS A 789 30.66 -7.86 -5.56
CA HIS A 789 31.18 -6.57 -5.15
C HIS A 789 30.66 -6.17 -3.77
N PHE A 790 29.40 -6.49 -3.45
CA PHE A 790 28.86 -6.31 -2.11
C PHE A 790 29.70 -7.06 -1.07
N TYR A 791 30.04 -8.33 -1.32
CA TYR A 791 30.92 -9.14 -0.47
C TYR A 791 32.35 -8.61 -0.35
N MET A 792 32.87 -7.98 -1.40
CA MET A 792 34.17 -7.32 -1.34
C MET A 792 34.16 -6.03 -0.49
N GLY A 793 32.97 -5.56 -0.08
CA GLY A 793 32.76 -4.38 0.78
C GLY A 793 32.13 -3.17 0.08
N LEU A 794 31.51 -3.34 -1.09
CA LEU A 794 31.01 -2.22 -1.90
C LEU A 794 29.65 -1.68 -1.42
N ALA A 795 29.62 -1.15 -0.20
CA ALA A 795 28.43 -0.61 0.45
C ALA A 795 28.75 0.57 1.38
N VAL A 796 27.72 1.35 1.70
CA VAL A 796 27.67 2.33 2.78
C VAL A 796 26.31 2.26 3.47
N THR A 797 26.20 2.84 4.65
CA THR A 797 24.92 2.94 5.37
C THR A 797 24.48 4.39 5.49
N PHE A 798 23.25 4.71 5.09
CA PHE A 798 22.60 5.97 5.44
C PHE A 798 21.88 5.82 6.76
N VAL A 799 22.19 6.71 7.71
CA VAL A 799 21.46 6.84 8.97
C VAL A 799 20.65 8.11 8.90
N GLU A 800 19.37 7.97 8.60
CA GLU A 800 18.52 9.08 8.26
C GLU A 800 17.74 9.59 9.47
N ALA A 801 17.93 10.87 9.78
CA ALA A 801 17.24 11.58 10.84
C ALA A 801 17.12 10.76 12.15
N PRO A 802 18.25 10.29 12.74
CA PRO A 802 18.23 9.34 13.85
C PRO A 802 17.44 9.85 15.08
N LEU A 803 17.40 11.16 15.29
CA LEU A 803 16.60 11.76 16.37
C LEU A 803 15.10 11.76 16.07
N GLU A 804 14.68 11.81 14.81
CA GLU A 804 13.28 11.63 14.41
C GLU A 804 12.91 10.15 14.44
N LEU A 805 13.83 9.28 14.02
CA LEU A 805 13.68 7.82 14.13
C LEU A 805 13.37 7.42 15.58
N GLN A 806 14.17 7.88 16.56
CA GLN A 806 13.97 7.62 18.00
C GLN A 806 12.60 8.08 18.52
N LYS A 807 11.99 9.12 17.93
CA LYS A 807 10.67 9.64 18.36
C LYS A 807 9.51 8.83 17.78
N LYS A 808 9.67 8.30 16.57
CA LYS A 808 8.59 7.71 15.77
C LYS A 808 8.56 6.18 15.86
N ILE A 809 9.72 5.56 16.00
CA ILE A 809 9.87 4.12 15.80
C ILE A 809 10.14 3.42 17.13
N THR A 810 9.37 2.37 17.38
CA THR A 810 9.62 1.38 18.42
C THR A 810 9.73 0.03 17.72
N VAL A 811 10.87 -0.65 17.91
CA VAL A 811 11.10 -1.97 17.30
C VAL A 811 10.22 -3.01 18.02
N PRO A 812 9.42 -3.80 17.30
CA PRO A 812 8.63 -4.88 17.89
C PRO A 812 9.49 -5.90 18.65
N ASP A 813 9.01 -6.40 19.79
CA ASP A 813 9.74 -7.39 20.61
C ASP A 813 10.13 -8.65 19.83
N ALA A 814 9.32 -9.07 18.85
CA ALA A 814 9.64 -10.21 18.00
C ALA A 814 10.99 -10.06 17.27
N LEU A 815 11.37 -8.84 16.86
CA LEU A 815 12.67 -8.55 16.24
C LEU A 815 13.80 -8.57 17.27
N ASN A 816 13.56 -8.05 18.48
CA ASN A 816 14.53 -8.14 19.58
C ASN A 816 14.86 -9.61 19.90
N GLN A 817 13.85 -10.49 19.87
CA GLN A 817 14.04 -11.92 20.13
C GLN A 817 14.92 -12.61 19.08
N LEU A 818 14.89 -12.17 17.81
CA LEU A 818 15.80 -12.70 16.79
C LEU A 818 17.26 -12.45 17.21
N CYS A 819 17.58 -11.26 17.70
CA CYS A 819 18.92 -10.92 18.16
C CYS A 819 19.31 -11.64 19.45
N TYR A 820 18.42 -11.66 20.46
CA TYR A 820 18.72 -12.29 21.75
C TYR A 820 18.97 -13.79 21.65
N SER A 821 18.22 -14.48 20.79
CA SER A 821 18.41 -15.92 20.55
C SER A 821 19.78 -16.26 19.94
N GLN A 822 20.46 -15.27 19.35
CA GLN A 822 21.77 -15.37 18.73
C GLN A 822 22.88 -14.72 19.58
N GLY A 823 22.57 -14.21 20.78
CA GLY A 823 23.53 -13.51 21.62
C GLY A 823 23.94 -12.13 21.10
N ILE A 824 23.19 -11.56 20.15
CA ILE A 824 23.47 -10.26 19.54
C ILE A 824 22.80 -9.17 20.39
N LYS A 825 23.56 -8.11 20.71
CA LYS A 825 23.05 -6.96 21.46
C LYS A 825 22.14 -6.10 20.59
N THR A 826 21.11 -5.52 21.22
CA THR A 826 20.17 -4.58 20.59
C THR A 826 20.32 -3.16 21.15
N TYR A 827 21.51 -2.82 21.67
CA TYR A 827 21.80 -1.53 22.26
C TYR A 827 23.30 -1.21 22.21
N GLY A 828 23.62 0.09 22.32
CA GLY A 828 24.99 0.61 22.34
C GLY A 828 25.48 1.02 20.96
N ASN A 829 26.75 1.38 20.87
CA ASN A 829 27.41 1.73 19.62
C ASN A 829 27.62 0.49 18.72
N GLY A 830 28.22 0.63 17.54
CA GLY A 830 28.50 -0.49 16.63
C GLY A 830 29.32 -1.64 17.24
N ALA A 831 30.06 -1.40 18.34
CA ALA A 831 30.77 -2.43 19.11
C ALA A 831 29.94 -3.02 20.27
N GLY A 832 28.74 -2.50 20.52
CA GLY A 832 27.90 -2.84 21.67
C GLY A 832 28.37 -2.26 23.00
N ASN A 833 29.07 -1.12 22.95
CA ASN A 833 29.54 -0.36 24.13
C ASN A 833 28.81 0.99 24.23
N ASP A 834 28.93 1.65 25.39
CA ASP A 834 28.41 3.02 25.56
C ASP A 834 29.36 4.06 24.94
N GLY A 835 28.79 5.20 24.52
CA GLY A 835 29.55 6.33 23.98
C GLY A 835 30.33 5.98 22.70
N LEU A 836 31.52 6.56 22.55
CA LEU A 836 32.37 6.42 21.35
C LEU A 836 33.39 5.27 21.45
N ASN A 837 33.28 4.40 22.46
CA ASN A 837 34.23 3.32 22.67
C ASN A 837 34.04 2.17 21.67
N MET A 838 34.86 2.10 20.63
CA MET A 838 34.83 1.03 19.62
C MET A 838 35.72 -0.18 19.92
N THR A 839 36.16 -0.34 21.18
CA THR A 839 36.98 -1.49 21.58
C THR A 839 36.22 -2.80 21.32
N GLY A 840 36.89 -3.75 20.65
CA GLY A 840 36.33 -5.08 20.33
C GLY A 840 35.71 -5.19 18.94
N LEU A 841 35.59 -4.07 18.21
CA LEU A 841 35.07 -4.05 16.86
C LEU A 841 36.23 -4.07 15.84
N PRO A 842 36.38 -5.13 15.03
CA PRO A 842 37.43 -5.19 14.01
C PRO A 842 37.18 -4.13 12.92
N PHE A 843 38.25 -3.46 12.50
CA PHE A 843 38.18 -2.44 11.45
C PHE A 843 38.19 -3.02 10.03
N MET A 844 38.81 -4.19 9.87
CA MET A 844 38.91 -4.90 8.60
C MET A 844 37.84 -5.99 8.53
N PRO A 845 37.30 -6.30 7.33
CA PRO A 845 36.49 -7.49 7.13
C PRO A 845 37.28 -8.71 7.64
N THR A 846 36.68 -9.49 8.52
CA THR A 846 37.26 -10.75 9.03
C THR A 846 36.73 -11.94 8.26
#